data_AF-A0A3S0Y4E8-F1
#
_entry.id   AF-A0A3S0Y4E8-F1
#
_cell.length_a   1.000
_cell.length_b   1.000
_cell.length_c   1.000
_cell.angle_alpha   90.00
_cell.angle_beta   90.00
_cell.angle_gamma   90.00
#
_symmetry.space_group_name_H-M   'P 1'
#
loop_
_entity.id
_entity.type
_entity.pdbx_description
1 polymer ?
#
loop_
_entity_poly.entity_id
_entity_poly.type
_entity_poly.pdbx_seq_one_letter_code
_entity_poly.pdbx_strand_id
1 'polypeptide(L)'
;MPLKSKDIPQFTINYICSCLLMCRIRTTDDLSKQFYALIAQISQNPDVFKTHYTVEECCLILETAIKAYNNANDFAIRMSKVHRYAFSDAEQHTHLFSVVPIDTADDLSHVTKSYDQFIASQQIKKKTNKLALSLLENAEYIETQYVIFGAGDTGTTIWLEKYKLYHEVALQHLQQGKTPPILMLAQDAGNWHHDYTLAQPHNILERTHSQANPSDYMSSSFYAKNPYTNARHVYQANQVILTETGAPLLQATVLKIEKQEHHASDWTSTSAYRLVISTSLGKKLVYTNEIDVCTGLGPAKTLIPNNSTRLAQLTQYDSEKGFIPLIDGNQYILTDEEERSPKSKTIVIYGGGGTAAACYRKGFFGHDVRTESVPMEENGQKNKMLWVAKQFNKAGTGKLVTHALKSAKERDELLYAELIQITPKLDGTLFLQFKTMDTTDQKIISISCDQFIYSVGQDDNLMRQICHEIETDLNLNFDNKMVLNVESSNHSVRFFGAAAMAVRELEYMTATWSWLRSQNIGGDVGPGSMPPSRAQIKRYNALNGIPPQSINANMDTMELIIEFLEKAGVPHSVALEFSDDLLFARKQSPSGANYKTIKSLLIKHQLRDYISIEGHGHLIIKLSSESTNIKQVTPLLSWLGEERRTNDASITVSNATATGQKEFEELTVGTEPPTIALLS
;
A
#
# COMPACT_ATOMS: atom_id res chain seq x y z
N MET A 1 -30.33 1.01 1.88
CA MET A 1 -30.07 1.13 3.34
C MET A 1 -30.00 2.61 3.66
N PRO A 2 -30.55 3.07 4.81
CA PRO A 2 -30.47 4.49 5.19
C PRO A 2 -29.02 4.91 5.44
N LEU A 3 -28.64 6.11 4.99
CA LEU A 3 -27.32 6.70 5.23
C LEU A 3 -27.04 6.81 6.74
N LYS A 4 -25.86 6.39 7.20
CA LYS A 4 -25.41 6.60 8.60
C LYS A 4 -24.32 7.67 8.63
N SER A 5 -24.19 8.36 9.76
CA SER A 5 -23.19 9.45 9.92
C SER A 5 -21.76 9.00 9.60
N LYS A 6 -21.40 7.75 9.92
CA LYS A 6 -20.09 7.15 9.62
C LYS A 6 -19.83 6.87 8.14
N ASP A 7 -20.87 6.91 7.31
CA ASP A 7 -20.80 6.62 5.87
C ASP A 7 -20.71 7.93 5.04
N ILE A 8 -20.69 9.10 5.71
CA ILE A 8 -20.56 10.40 5.05
C ILE A 8 -19.07 10.63 4.69
N PRO A 9 -18.76 10.97 3.42
CA PRO A 9 -17.39 11.24 2.98
C PRO A 9 -16.76 12.42 3.73
N GLN A 10 -15.46 12.33 4.03
CA GLN A 10 -14.75 13.38 4.76
C GLN A 10 -14.64 14.66 3.93
N PHE A 11 -14.47 14.55 2.61
CA PHE A 11 -14.48 15.69 1.70
C PHE A 11 -15.82 16.43 1.76
N THR A 12 -16.95 15.70 1.80
CA THR A 12 -18.29 16.29 1.97
C THR A 12 -18.38 17.11 3.25
N ILE A 13 -17.89 16.56 4.38
CA ILE A 13 -17.86 17.28 5.66
C ILE A 13 -17.01 18.56 5.55
N ASN A 14 -15.80 18.46 5.00
CA ASN A 14 -14.88 19.59 4.87
C ASN A 14 -15.42 20.68 3.93
N TYR A 15 -16.07 20.29 2.83
CA TYR A 15 -16.70 21.22 1.91
C TYR A 15 -17.81 22.00 2.60
N ILE A 16 -18.70 21.34 3.34
CA ILE A 16 -19.76 22.00 4.10
C ILE A 16 -19.20 22.91 5.20
N CYS A 17 -18.16 22.49 5.93
CA CYS A 17 -17.46 23.35 6.89
C CYS A 17 -16.93 24.65 6.23
N SER A 18 -16.49 24.54 4.99
CA SER A 18 -16.01 25.69 4.21
C SER A 18 -17.16 26.60 3.78
N CYS A 19 -18.31 26.03 3.38
CA CYS A 19 -19.53 26.80 3.17
C CYS A 19 -19.99 27.52 4.45
N LEU A 20 -19.96 26.84 5.60
CA LEU A 20 -20.30 27.42 6.91
C LEU A 20 -19.40 28.62 7.25
N LEU A 21 -18.09 28.48 7.04
CA LEU A 21 -17.13 29.56 7.25
C LEU A 21 -17.37 30.73 6.28
N MET A 22 -17.59 30.44 5.00
CA MET A 22 -17.85 31.47 3.97
C MET A 22 -19.15 32.24 4.22
N CYS A 23 -20.21 31.54 4.65
CA CYS A 23 -21.46 32.14 5.10
C CYS A 23 -21.35 32.82 6.47
N ARG A 24 -20.16 32.79 7.11
CA ARG A 24 -19.85 33.39 8.42
C ARG A 24 -20.75 32.90 9.55
N ILE A 25 -21.13 31.62 9.51
CA ILE A 25 -21.99 31.01 10.52
C ILE A 25 -21.15 30.68 11.76
N ARG A 26 -21.46 31.30 12.90
CA ARG A 26 -20.76 31.07 14.19
C ARG A 26 -21.73 30.70 15.32
N THR A 27 -23.00 31.05 15.17
CA THR A 27 -24.06 30.78 16.13
C THR A 27 -25.27 30.10 15.49
N THR A 28 -26.18 29.58 16.32
CA THR A 28 -27.46 29.02 15.84
C THR A 28 -28.36 30.09 15.19
N ASP A 29 -28.23 31.35 15.62
CA ASP A 29 -28.96 32.48 15.02
C ASP A 29 -28.40 32.81 13.61
N ASP A 30 -27.08 32.79 13.43
CA ASP A 30 -26.46 32.96 12.12
C ASP A 30 -26.92 31.85 11.16
N LEU A 31 -26.94 30.59 11.62
CA LEU A 31 -27.43 29.46 10.83
C LEU A 31 -28.88 29.67 10.39
N SER A 32 -29.74 30.16 11.29
CA SER A 32 -31.15 30.42 10.98
C SER A 32 -31.32 31.53 9.94
N LYS A 33 -30.54 32.61 10.07
CA LYS A 33 -30.58 33.75 9.14
C LYS A 33 -29.99 33.44 7.76
N GLN A 34 -28.94 32.62 7.72
CA GLN A 34 -28.18 32.31 6.50
C GLN A 34 -28.54 30.95 5.90
N PHE A 35 -29.56 30.26 6.40
CA PHE A 35 -29.81 28.86 6.03
C PHE A 35 -29.95 28.64 4.52
N TYR A 36 -30.80 29.42 3.85
CA TYR A 36 -31.00 29.29 2.40
C TYR A 36 -29.75 29.66 1.59
N ALA A 37 -28.99 30.67 2.04
CA ALA A 37 -27.72 31.03 1.43
C ALA A 37 -26.67 29.92 1.60
N LEU A 38 -26.64 29.27 2.76
CA LEU A 38 -25.79 28.11 3.03
C LEU A 38 -26.16 26.94 2.13
N ILE A 39 -27.46 26.60 1.99
CA ILE A 39 -27.88 25.51 1.10
C ILE A 39 -27.52 25.84 -0.35
N ALA A 40 -27.76 27.06 -0.82
CA ALA A 40 -27.35 27.50 -2.16
C ALA A 40 -25.83 27.36 -2.37
N GLN A 41 -25.04 27.73 -1.36
CA GLN A 41 -23.58 27.62 -1.39
C GLN A 41 -23.09 26.16 -1.41
N ILE A 42 -23.75 25.28 -0.64
CA ILE A 42 -23.44 23.83 -0.65
C ILE A 42 -23.79 23.22 -2.01
N SER A 43 -24.95 23.57 -2.57
CA SER A 43 -25.45 23.04 -3.84
C SER A 43 -24.62 23.44 -5.07
N GLN A 44 -23.60 24.29 -4.92
CA GLN A 44 -22.58 24.47 -5.96
C GLN A 44 -21.82 23.17 -6.28
N ASN A 45 -21.73 22.25 -5.31
CA ASN A 45 -21.14 20.94 -5.50
C ASN A 45 -22.23 19.85 -5.44
N PRO A 46 -22.68 19.31 -6.59
CA PRO A 46 -23.74 18.31 -6.64
C PRO A 46 -23.35 16.97 -5.97
N ASP A 47 -22.07 16.73 -5.72
CA ASP A 47 -21.59 15.51 -5.07
C ASP A 47 -21.81 15.51 -3.54
N VAL A 48 -22.14 16.68 -2.96
CA VAL A 48 -22.42 16.83 -1.52
C VAL A 48 -23.83 16.37 -1.19
N PHE A 49 -24.84 17.03 -1.77
CA PHE A 49 -26.24 16.62 -1.69
C PHE A 49 -26.62 15.90 -2.98
N LYS A 50 -26.27 14.62 -3.04
CA LYS A 50 -26.52 13.80 -4.23
C LYS A 50 -28.02 13.77 -4.55
N THR A 51 -28.34 13.76 -5.84
CA THR A 51 -29.73 13.81 -6.34
C THR A 51 -30.64 12.68 -5.85
N HIS A 52 -30.07 11.57 -5.37
CA HIS A 52 -30.81 10.43 -4.83
C HIS A 52 -30.96 10.45 -3.30
N TYR A 53 -30.38 11.42 -2.60
CA TYR A 53 -30.52 11.53 -1.15
C TYR A 53 -31.86 12.14 -0.76
N THR A 54 -32.45 11.63 0.32
CA THR A 54 -33.67 12.23 0.90
C THR A 54 -33.32 13.49 1.71
N VAL A 55 -34.33 14.31 2.01
CA VAL A 55 -34.16 15.49 2.88
C VAL A 55 -33.59 15.11 4.24
N GLU A 56 -34.00 13.98 4.81
CA GLU A 56 -33.47 13.47 6.07
C GLU A 56 -31.98 13.10 5.98
N GLU A 57 -31.56 12.50 4.86
CA GLU A 57 -30.16 12.17 4.61
C GLU A 57 -29.32 13.43 4.44
N CYS A 58 -29.80 14.42 3.68
CA CYS A 58 -29.14 15.72 3.56
C CYS A 58 -29.05 16.47 4.90
N CYS A 59 -30.10 16.40 5.73
CA CYS A 59 -30.09 16.94 7.09
C CYS A 59 -29.06 16.24 7.98
N LEU A 60 -28.94 14.91 7.90
CA LEU A 60 -27.94 14.15 8.64
C LEU A 60 -26.51 14.54 8.21
N ILE A 61 -26.29 14.74 6.90
CA ILE A 61 -25.02 15.23 6.36
C ILE A 61 -24.66 16.59 6.95
N LEU A 62 -25.60 17.54 6.89
CA LEU A 62 -25.40 18.89 7.43
C LEU A 62 -25.17 18.88 8.95
N GLU A 63 -25.92 18.11 9.71
CA GLU A 63 -25.74 17.96 11.16
C GLU A 63 -24.36 17.38 11.51
N THR A 64 -23.90 16.39 10.75
CA THR A 64 -22.57 15.79 10.94
C THR A 64 -21.48 16.82 10.67
N ALA A 65 -21.61 17.60 9.60
CA ALA A 65 -20.66 18.66 9.27
C ALA A 65 -20.65 19.79 10.31
N ILE A 66 -21.82 20.25 10.77
CA ILE A 66 -21.94 21.25 11.84
C ILE A 66 -21.27 20.74 13.13
N LYS A 67 -21.43 19.46 13.47
CA LYS A 67 -20.76 18.87 14.63
C LYS A 67 -19.24 18.92 14.49
N ALA A 68 -18.71 18.57 13.32
CA ALA A 68 -17.27 18.66 13.05
C ALA A 68 -16.77 20.12 13.12
N TYR A 69 -17.52 21.04 12.52
CA TYR A 69 -17.23 22.48 12.52
C TYR A 69 -17.24 23.07 13.94
N ASN A 70 -18.23 22.71 14.76
CA ASN A 70 -18.32 23.07 16.18
C ASN A 70 -17.10 22.58 16.96
N ASN A 71 -16.75 21.29 16.83
CA ASN A 71 -15.63 20.70 17.58
C ASN A 71 -14.29 21.37 17.26
N ALA A 72 -14.10 21.79 16.01
CA ALA A 72 -12.84 22.38 15.57
C ALA A 72 -12.71 23.87 15.91
N ASN A 73 -13.82 24.59 16.07
CA ASN A 73 -13.83 26.03 16.35
C ASN A 73 -14.36 26.40 17.75
N ASP A 74 -14.68 25.40 18.57
CA ASP A 74 -15.34 25.55 19.87
C ASP A 74 -16.67 26.34 19.79
N PHE A 75 -17.46 26.06 18.75
CA PHE A 75 -18.80 26.64 18.57
C PHE A 75 -19.90 25.72 19.12
N ALA A 76 -21.10 26.30 19.31
CA ALA A 76 -22.28 25.60 19.79
C ALA A 76 -23.49 25.76 18.84
N ILE A 77 -23.26 25.66 17.53
CA ILE A 77 -24.30 25.76 16.50
C ILE A 77 -25.20 24.52 16.55
N ARG A 78 -26.52 24.70 16.53
CA ARG A 78 -27.49 23.61 16.58
C ARG A 78 -28.50 23.70 15.45
N MET A 79 -28.74 22.57 14.78
CA MET A 79 -29.83 22.45 13.83
C MET A 79 -31.14 22.18 14.58
N SER A 80 -32.21 22.88 14.21
CA SER A 80 -33.55 22.74 14.82
C SER A 80 -34.55 22.14 13.83
N LYS A 81 -35.74 21.75 14.29
CA LYS A 81 -36.81 21.25 13.42
C LYS A 81 -37.20 22.25 12.31
N VAL A 82 -37.09 23.55 12.58
CA VAL A 82 -37.38 24.61 11.61
C VAL A 82 -36.46 24.51 10.39
N HIS A 83 -35.16 24.24 10.61
CA HIS A 83 -34.20 24.06 9.54
C HIS A 83 -34.50 22.83 8.68
N ARG A 84 -35.02 21.74 9.28
CA ARG A 84 -35.42 20.53 8.53
C ARG A 84 -36.58 20.82 7.58
N TYR A 85 -37.58 21.59 8.02
CA TYR A 85 -38.66 22.04 7.15
C TYR A 85 -38.17 23.02 6.08
N ALA A 86 -37.31 23.97 6.46
CA ALA A 86 -36.72 24.93 5.52
C ALA A 86 -35.87 24.25 4.44
N PHE A 87 -35.28 23.07 4.71
CA PHE A 87 -34.52 22.32 3.72
C PHE A 87 -35.40 21.87 2.55
N SER A 88 -36.63 21.43 2.82
CA SER A 88 -37.59 21.02 1.78
C SER A 88 -38.02 22.19 0.88
N ASP A 89 -37.96 23.40 1.42
CA ASP A 89 -38.29 24.65 0.74
C ASP A 89 -37.07 25.32 0.08
N ALA A 90 -35.86 24.85 0.40
CA ALA A 90 -34.61 25.49 -0.02
C ALA A 90 -34.38 25.43 -1.53
N GLU A 91 -34.81 24.36 -2.21
CA GLU A 91 -34.72 24.23 -3.67
C GLU A 91 -35.41 25.40 -4.40
N GLN A 92 -36.50 25.92 -3.85
CA GLN A 92 -37.25 27.03 -4.43
C GLN A 92 -36.57 28.38 -4.22
N HIS A 93 -35.62 28.49 -3.28
CA HIS A 93 -35.03 29.75 -2.86
C HIS A 93 -33.53 29.88 -3.20
N THR A 94 -32.86 28.78 -3.58
CA THR A 94 -31.40 28.77 -3.85
C THR A 94 -31.00 29.74 -4.96
N HIS A 95 -31.84 29.94 -5.97
CA HIS A 95 -31.59 30.84 -7.11
C HIS A 95 -31.54 32.33 -6.74
N LEU A 96 -31.99 32.70 -5.53
CA LEU A 96 -32.04 34.09 -5.05
C LEU A 96 -30.72 34.55 -4.43
N PHE A 97 -29.74 33.66 -4.25
CA PHE A 97 -28.48 33.96 -3.56
C PHE A 97 -27.30 33.94 -4.52
N SER A 98 -26.42 34.95 -4.40
CA SER A 98 -25.13 34.94 -5.09
C SER A 98 -24.19 33.97 -4.37
N VAL A 99 -23.69 33.00 -5.10
CA VAL A 99 -22.84 31.93 -4.59
C VAL A 99 -21.39 32.16 -5.01
N VAL A 100 -20.45 31.95 -4.09
CA VAL A 100 -19.02 32.18 -4.34
C VAL A 100 -18.35 30.83 -4.55
N PRO A 101 -17.68 30.57 -5.69
CA PRO A 101 -17.00 29.30 -5.93
C PRO A 101 -16.01 28.95 -4.81
N ILE A 102 -16.16 27.75 -4.26
CA ILE A 102 -15.19 27.19 -3.32
C ILE A 102 -14.10 26.49 -4.12
N ASP A 103 -12.85 26.89 -3.93
CA ASP A 103 -11.73 26.18 -4.54
C ASP A 103 -11.60 24.79 -3.90
N THR A 104 -11.55 23.75 -4.72
CA THR A 104 -11.39 22.35 -4.29
C THR A 104 -10.13 21.70 -4.85
N ALA A 105 -9.21 22.52 -5.37
CA ALA A 105 -7.88 22.13 -5.83
C ALA A 105 -6.81 22.28 -4.74
N ASP A 106 -7.19 22.62 -3.51
CA ASP A 106 -6.27 22.72 -2.38
C ASP A 106 -5.85 21.33 -1.83
N ASP A 107 -4.77 21.31 -1.06
CA ASP A 107 -4.19 20.09 -0.48
C ASP A 107 -5.19 19.30 0.37
N LEU A 108 -6.03 19.96 1.17
CA LEU A 108 -6.96 19.26 2.06
C LEU A 108 -8.11 18.63 1.27
N SER A 109 -8.65 19.34 0.28
CA SER A 109 -9.62 18.76 -0.68
C SER A 109 -9.05 17.53 -1.36
N HIS A 110 -7.85 17.67 -1.93
CA HIS A 110 -7.19 16.60 -2.65
C HIS A 110 -7.03 15.35 -1.78
N VAL A 111 -6.39 15.49 -0.62
CA VAL A 111 -6.12 14.37 0.29
C VAL A 111 -7.42 13.70 0.76
N THR A 112 -8.45 14.49 1.10
CA THR A 112 -9.71 13.93 1.61
C THR A 112 -10.53 13.24 0.52
N LYS A 113 -10.53 13.75 -0.71
CA LYS A 113 -11.10 13.05 -1.88
C LYS A 113 -10.41 11.71 -2.09
N SER A 114 -9.09 11.63 -2.01
CA SER A 114 -8.32 10.39 -2.17
C SER A 114 -8.69 9.33 -1.14
N TYR A 115 -8.87 9.71 0.13
CA TYR A 115 -9.33 8.79 1.18
C TYR A 115 -10.78 8.34 0.95
N ASP A 116 -11.66 9.23 0.51
CA ASP A 116 -13.06 8.89 0.20
C ASP A 116 -13.16 7.92 -0.99
N GLN A 117 -12.37 8.15 -2.05
CA GLN A 117 -12.22 7.22 -3.18
C GLN A 117 -11.73 5.85 -2.72
N PHE A 118 -10.74 5.80 -1.82
CA PHE A 118 -10.28 4.55 -1.24
C PHE A 118 -11.39 3.82 -0.47
N ILE A 119 -12.19 4.52 0.34
CA ILE A 119 -13.32 3.90 1.05
C ILE A 119 -14.35 3.31 0.05
N ALA A 120 -14.67 4.06 -1.00
CA ALA A 120 -15.56 3.60 -2.07
C ALA A 120 -14.99 2.36 -2.79
N SER A 121 -13.68 2.35 -3.07
CA SER A 121 -12.99 1.21 -3.69
C SER A 121 -13.18 -0.09 -2.90
N GLN A 122 -13.18 -0.04 -1.56
CA GLN A 122 -13.39 -1.23 -0.73
C GLN A 122 -14.79 -1.84 -0.92
N GLN A 123 -15.81 -1.00 -1.16
CA GLN A 123 -17.16 -1.47 -1.45
C GLN A 123 -17.25 -2.07 -2.86
N ILE A 124 -16.65 -1.42 -3.85
CA ILE A 124 -16.60 -1.91 -5.24
C ILE A 124 -15.89 -3.26 -5.29
N LYS A 125 -14.73 -3.39 -4.64
CA LYS A 125 -13.97 -4.64 -4.53
C LYS A 125 -14.82 -5.78 -3.98
N LYS A 126 -15.58 -5.55 -2.90
CA LYS A 126 -16.50 -6.56 -2.33
C LYS A 126 -17.59 -6.97 -3.32
N LYS A 127 -18.14 -6.01 -4.07
CA LYS A 127 -19.15 -6.27 -5.12
C LYS A 127 -18.55 -7.09 -6.27
N THR A 128 -17.39 -6.70 -6.77
CA THR A 128 -16.68 -7.42 -7.84
C THR A 128 -16.36 -8.86 -7.43
N ASN A 129 -15.85 -9.06 -6.22
CA ASN A 129 -15.61 -10.41 -5.68
C ASN A 129 -16.90 -11.25 -5.64
N LYS A 130 -18.02 -10.67 -5.20
CA LYS A 130 -19.32 -11.36 -5.21
C LYS A 130 -19.74 -11.78 -6.62
N LEU A 131 -19.58 -10.89 -7.60
CA LEU A 131 -19.88 -11.21 -9.00
C LEU A 131 -18.98 -12.34 -9.51
N ALA A 132 -17.67 -12.28 -9.23
CA ALA A 132 -16.74 -13.34 -9.62
C ALA A 132 -17.07 -14.69 -8.94
N LEU A 133 -17.41 -14.69 -7.65
CA LEU A 133 -17.82 -15.89 -6.92
C LEU A 133 -19.10 -16.51 -7.48
N SER A 134 -20.08 -15.69 -7.93
CA SER A 134 -21.32 -16.22 -8.52
C SER A 134 -21.10 -17.07 -9.78
N LEU A 135 -19.99 -16.85 -10.50
CA LEU A 135 -19.62 -17.71 -11.64
C LEU A 135 -19.26 -19.14 -11.20
N LEU A 136 -18.89 -19.32 -9.93
CA LEU A 136 -18.40 -20.57 -9.35
C LEU A 136 -19.43 -21.26 -8.43
N GLU A 137 -20.58 -20.66 -8.15
CA GLU A 137 -21.59 -21.23 -7.24
C GLU A 137 -22.08 -22.60 -7.73
N ASN A 138 -22.43 -22.70 -9.01
CA ASN A 138 -22.99 -23.90 -9.62
C ASN A 138 -22.05 -24.55 -10.65
N ALA A 139 -20.81 -24.07 -10.76
CA ALA A 139 -19.81 -24.60 -11.68
C ALA A 139 -18.64 -25.21 -10.89
N GLU A 140 -18.12 -26.35 -11.36
CA GLU A 140 -16.90 -26.95 -10.79
C GLU A 140 -15.64 -26.19 -11.22
N TYR A 141 -15.71 -25.56 -12.41
CA TYR A 141 -14.63 -24.80 -12.99
C TYR A 141 -15.13 -23.60 -13.79
N ILE A 142 -14.21 -22.67 -14.05
CA ILE A 142 -14.35 -21.62 -15.06
C ILE A 142 -13.13 -21.63 -15.98
N GLU A 143 -13.29 -21.08 -17.18
CA GLU A 143 -12.20 -20.93 -18.15
C GLU A 143 -12.03 -19.45 -18.52
N THR A 144 -10.79 -18.97 -18.44
CA THR A 144 -10.39 -17.59 -18.76
C THR A 144 -9.08 -17.63 -19.54
N GLN A 145 -8.78 -16.63 -20.36
CA GLN A 145 -7.57 -16.68 -21.19
C GLN A 145 -6.31 -16.38 -20.37
N TYR A 146 -6.42 -15.43 -19.42
CA TYR A 146 -5.30 -14.93 -18.64
C TYR A 146 -5.62 -14.95 -17.15
N VAL A 147 -4.63 -15.27 -16.33
CA VAL A 147 -4.72 -15.16 -14.88
C VAL A 147 -3.61 -14.27 -14.35
N ILE A 148 -3.96 -13.29 -13.50
CA ILE A 148 -2.99 -12.62 -12.63
C ILE A 148 -3.11 -13.24 -11.24
N PHE A 149 -2.07 -13.91 -10.78
CA PHE A 149 -2.02 -14.47 -9.44
C PHE A 149 -1.34 -13.47 -8.50
N GLY A 150 -2.13 -12.73 -7.73
CA GLY A 150 -1.69 -11.71 -6.79
C GLY A 150 -2.23 -10.32 -7.11
N ALA A 151 -2.71 -9.59 -6.10
CA ALA A 151 -3.33 -8.27 -6.22
C ALA A 151 -2.53 -7.15 -5.53
N GLY A 152 -1.26 -7.41 -5.20
CA GLY A 152 -0.33 -6.39 -4.69
C GLY A 152 0.26 -5.52 -5.80
N ASP A 153 1.29 -4.73 -5.47
CA ASP A 153 1.86 -3.73 -6.38
C ASP A 153 2.32 -4.26 -7.75
N THR A 154 2.94 -5.44 -7.77
CA THR A 154 3.38 -6.10 -9.02
C THR A 154 2.18 -6.52 -9.86
N GLY A 155 1.14 -7.11 -9.25
CA GLY A 155 -0.08 -7.51 -9.95
C GLY A 155 -0.87 -6.31 -10.50
N THR A 156 -0.96 -5.23 -9.72
CA THR A 156 -1.53 -3.94 -10.19
C THR A 156 -0.73 -3.37 -11.37
N THR A 157 0.60 -3.48 -11.33
CA THR A 157 1.45 -2.98 -12.43
C THR A 157 1.24 -3.80 -13.70
N ILE A 158 1.17 -5.14 -13.61
CA ILE A 158 0.86 -5.98 -14.78
C ILE A 158 -0.53 -5.64 -15.34
N TRP A 159 -1.53 -5.45 -14.47
CA TRP A 159 -2.88 -5.04 -14.88
C TRP A 159 -2.89 -3.72 -15.65
N LEU A 160 -2.13 -2.72 -15.19
CA LEU A 160 -2.04 -1.41 -15.82
C LEU A 160 -1.25 -1.42 -17.14
N GLU A 161 -0.16 -2.18 -17.20
CA GLU A 161 0.78 -2.13 -18.32
C GLU A 161 0.41 -3.14 -19.42
N LYS A 162 0.20 -4.42 -19.06
CA LYS A 162 -0.05 -5.50 -20.03
C LYS A 162 -1.51 -5.57 -20.46
N TYR A 163 -2.44 -5.38 -19.51
CA TYR A 163 -3.85 -5.70 -19.70
C TYR A 163 -4.77 -4.49 -19.86
N LYS A 164 -4.21 -3.35 -20.29
CA LYS A 164 -4.95 -2.09 -20.50
C LYS A 164 -6.17 -2.22 -21.42
N LEU A 165 -6.09 -3.07 -22.44
CA LEU A 165 -7.21 -3.32 -23.37
C LEU A 165 -8.42 -3.99 -22.71
N TYR A 166 -8.27 -4.57 -21.52
CA TYR A 166 -9.34 -5.24 -20.78
C TYR A 166 -9.90 -4.39 -19.63
N HIS A 167 -9.38 -3.17 -19.44
CA HIS A 167 -9.93 -2.23 -18.47
C HIS A 167 -11.41 -1.98 -18.79
N GLU A 168 -12.24 -1.93 -17.76
CA GLU A 168 -13.72 -1.88 -17.79
C GLU A 168 -14.41 -3.12 -18.40
N VAL A 169 -13.89 -3.67 -19.50
CA VAL A 169 -14.43 -4.83 -20.23
C VAL A 169 -14.56 -6.05 -19.30
N ALA A 170 -13.54 -6.31 -18.49
CA ALA A 170 -13.56 -7.44 -17.56
C ALA A 170 -14.68 -7.32 -16.52
N LEU A 171 -14.91 -6.13 -15.98
CA LEU A 171 -16.00 -5.88 -15.04
C LEU A 171 -17.37 -5.99 -15.72
N GLN A 172 -17.50 -5.52 -16.97
CA GLN A 172 -18.74 -5.66 -17.74
C GLN A 172 -19.10 -7.14 -17.96
N HIS A 173 -18.12 -8.00 -18.24
CA HIS A 173 -18.36 -9.45 -18.33
C HIS A 173 -18.92 -10.02 -17.03
N LEU A 174 -18.31 -9.69 -15.89
CA LEU A 174 -18.78 -10.12 -14.58
C LEU A 174 -20.21 -9.64 -14.29
N GLN A 175 -20.53 -8.39 -14.63
CA GLN A 175 -21.89 -7.84 -14.48
C GLN A 175 -22.93 -8.54 -15.36
N GLN A 176 -22.51 -9.09 -16.50
CA GLN A 176 -23.34 -9.90 -17.39
C GLN A 176 -23.39 -11.39 -17.01
N GLY A 177 -22.77 -11.79 -15.89
CA GLY A 177 -22.69 -13.20 -15.48
C GLY A 177 -21.83 -14.06 -16.39
N LYS A 178 -20.85 -13.46 -17.09
CA LYS A 178 -19.91 -14.15 -17.99
C LYS A 178 -18.51 -14.18 -17.39
N THR A 179 -17.75 -15.22 -17.71
CA THR A 179 -16.33 -15.27 -17.36
C THR A 179 -15.56 -14.14 -18.07
N PRO A 180 -14.78 -13.34 -17.34
CA PRO A 180 -13.95 -12.32 -17.96
C PRO A 180 -12.78 -12.95 -18.72
N PRO A 181 -12.23 -12.27 -19.74
CA PRO A 181 -11.06 -12.77 -20.50
C PRO A 181 -9.80 -12.87 -19.65
N ILE A 182 -9.78 -12.15 -18.53
CA ILE A 182 -8.72 -12.16 -17.54
C ILE A 182 -9.33 -12.25 -16.15
N LEU A 183 -8.69 -12.98 -15.24
CA LEU A 183 -9.11 -13.08 -13.84
C LEU A 183 -7.93 -12.76 -12.92
N MET A 184 -8.15 -11.90 -11.93
CA MET A 184 -7.16 -11.66 -10.88
C MET A 184 -7.51 -12.51 -9.66
N LEU A 185 -6.59 -13.35 -9.22
CA LEU A 185 -6.76 -14.26 -8.09
C LEU A 185 -5.88 -13.81 -6.93
N ALA A 186 -6.49 -13.43 -5.81
CA ALA A 186 -5.75 -13.15 -4.58
C ALA A 186 -6.67 -13.19 -3.36
N GLN A 187 -6.24 -13.84 -2.27
CA GLN A 187 -7.01 -13.87 -1.02
C GLN A 187 -7.17 -12.46 -0.44
N ASP A 188 -6.08 -11.70 -0.45
CA ASP A 188 -5.98 -10.30 -0.07
C ASP A 188 -5.08 -9.53 -1.06
N ALA A 189 -4.93 -8.22 -0.84
CA ALA A 189 -4.03 -7.38 -1.63
C ALA A 189 -2.72 -7.04 -0.86
N GLY A 190 -2.35 -7.90 0.09
CA GLY A 190 -1.24 -7.73 1.03
C GLY A 190 -1.60 -6.88 2.26
N ASN A 191 -0.79 -6.98 3.32
CA ASN A 191 -1.01 -6.34 4.64
C ASN A 191 -0.42 -4.92 4.77
N TRP A 192 -0.41 -4.14 3.69
CA TRP A 192 0.30 -2.85 3.62
C TRP A 192 -0.61 -1.68 4.06
N HIS A 193 -1.50 -1.91 5.02
CA HIS A 193 -2.54 -0.95 5.41
C HIS A 193 -2.08 0.04 6.48
N HIS A 194 -0.90 -0.20 7.06
CA HIS A 194 -0.39 0.51 8.23
C HIS A 194 0.67 1.54 7.84
N ASP A 195 0.85 2.54 8.71
CA ASP A 195 1.86 3.57 8.53
C ASP A 195 3.25 2.98 8.67
N TYR A 196 3.85 2.68 7.52
CA TYR A 196 5.18 2.10 7.40
C TYR A 196 5.94 2.84 6.30
N THR A 197 7.06 3.45 6.67
CA THR A 197 7.95 4.17 5.77
C THR A 197 8.79 3.19 4.98
N LEU A 198 8.56 3.14 3.67
CA LEU A 198 9.32 2.32 2.75
C LEU A 198 10.72 2.88 2.55
N ALA A 199 11.68 2.03 2.23
CA ALA A 199 13.00 2.46 1.80
C ALA A 199 13.02 3.07 0.39
N GLN A 200 11.86 3.27 -0.25
CA GLN A 200 11.73 3.81 -1.60
C GLN A 200 11.05 5.19 -1.58
N PRO A 201 11.63 6.23 -2.21
CA PRO A 201 11.00 7.54 -2.34
C PRO A 201 9.95 7.64 -3.47
N HIS A 202 9.20 8.75 -3.47
CA HIS A 202 8.10 8.96 -4.42
C HIS A 202 8.54 8.91 -5.89
N ASN A 203 9.70 9.49 -6.21
CA ASN A 203 10.23 9.51 -7.58
C ASN A 203 10.37 8.13 -8.25
N ILE A 204 10.40 7.02 -7.49
CA ILE A 204 10.50 5.65 -8.02
C ILE A 204 9.24 4.81 -7.80
N LEU A 205 8.26 5.30 -7.04
CA LEU A 205 7.01 4.59 -6.72
C LEU A 205 5.75 5.25 -7.28
N GLU A 206 5.84 6.46 -7.83
CA GLU A 206 4.76 7.06 -8.60
C GLU A 206 4.54 6.33 -9.94
N ARG A 207 3.35 6.52 -10.50
CA ARG A 207 2.93 6.08 -11.82
C ARG A 207 2.39 7.30 -12.58
N THR A 208 2.85 7.50 -13.80
CA THR A 208 2.29 8.54 -14.69
C THR A 208 0.93 8.14 -15.21
N HIS A 209 0.04 9.11 -15.40
CA HIS A 209 -1.29 8.89 -16.00
C HIS A 209 -2.14 7.84 -15.26
N SER A 210 -1.82 7.57 -13.98
CA SER A 210 -2.59 6.70 -13.11
C SER A 210 -3.73 7.46 -12.48
N GLN A 211 -4.85 6.79 -12.23
CA GLN A 211 -6.01 7.40 -11.58
C GLN A 211 -5.78 7.67 -10.08
N ALA A 212 -4.81 6.97 -9.49
CA ALA A 212 -4.34 7.25 -8.14
C ALA A 212 -2.84 7.01 -8.01
N ASN A 213 -2.20 7.74 -7.09
CA ASN A 213 -0.81 7.65 -6.73
C ASN A 213 -0.64 7.69 -5.21
N PRO A 214 0.48 7.17 -4.67
CA PRO A 214 0.77 7.30 -3.24
C PRO A 214 0.84 8.76 -2.76
N SER A 215 1.23 9.68 -3.64
CA SER A 215 1.28 11.12 -3.36
C SER A 215 -0.11 11.76 -3.21
N ASP A 216 -1.18 11.10 -3.62
CA ASP A 216 -2.53 11.66 -3.53
C ASP A 216 -3.07 11.73 -2.09
N TYR A 217 -2.41 11.03 -1.18
CA TYR A 217 -2.80 10.90 0.22
C TYR A 217 -1.97 11.81 1.16
N MET A 218 -1.21 12.75 0.60
CA MET A 218 -0.38 13.69 1.35
C MET A 218 -0.44 15.11 0.79
N SER A 219 -0.04 16.07 1.62
CA SER A 219 0.03 17.48 1.19
C SER A 219 1.08 17.70 0.10
N SER A 220 0.84 18.65 -0.81
CA SER A 220 1.81 19.08 -1.83
C SER A 220 3.12 19.55 -1.20
N SER A 221 3.04 20.18 -0.02
CA SER A 221 4.23 20.64 0.72
C SER A 221 5.14 19.50 1.18
N PHE A 222 4.56 18.36 1.57
CA PHE A 222 5.31 17.18 1.97
C PHE A 222 5.82 16.45 0.72
N TYR A 223 4.96 16.28 -0.28
CA TYR A 223 5.31 15.70 -1.58
C TYR A 223 6.49 16.40 -2.26
N ALA A 224 6.52 17.74 -2.26
CA ALA A 224 7.57 18.52 -2.90
C ALA A 224 8.98 18.26 -2.33
N LYS A 225 9.07 17.71 -1.10
CA LYS A 225 10.34 17.31 -0.48
C LYS A 225 10.86 15.95 -1.00
N ASN A 226 10.06 15.24 -1.79
CA ASN A 226 10.30 13.86 -2.25
C ASN A 226 10.74 12.92 -1.10
N PRO A 227 9.94 12.80 -0.03
CA PRO A 227 10.27 11.92 1.09
C PRO A 227 10.17 10.43 0.69
N TYR A 228 10.53 9.57 1.62
CA TYR A 228 10.27 8.13 1.52
C TYR A 228 8.76 7.86 1.52
N THR A 229 8.31 6.99 0.64
CA THR A 229 6.88 6.69 0.46
C THR A 229 6.37 5.83 1.62
N ASN A 230 5.13 6.07 2.03
CA ASN A 230 4.45 5.22 3.01
C ASN A 230 3.75 4.04 2.32
N ALA A 231 3.93 2.83 2.85
CA ALA A 231 3.32 1.58 2.41
C ALA A 231 1.80 1.68 2.30
N ARG A 232 1.15 2.33 3.28
CA ARG A 232 -0.30 2.56 3.30
C ARG A 232 -0.77 3.27 2.05
N HIS A 233 -0.06 4.30 1.62
CA HIS A 233 -0.45 5.10 0.46
C HIS A 233 -0.27 4.32 -0.85
N VAL A 234 0.75 3.47 -0.95
CA VAL A 234 0.91 2.53 -2.08
C VAL A 234 -0.26 1.55 -2.12
N TYR A 235 -0.61 0.96 -0.98
CA TYR A 235 -1.77 0.07 -0.87
C TYR A 235 -3.06 0.75 -1.30
N GLN A 236 -3.34 1.93 -0.75
CA GLN A 236 -4.56 2.69 -1.04
C GLN A 236 -4.67 3.05 -2.53
N ALA A 237 -3.60 3.59 -3.12
CA ALA A 237 -3.53 3.89 -4.54
C ALA A 237 -3.79 2.63 -5.39
N ASN A 238 -3.15 1.50 -5.05
CA ASN A 238 -3.36 0.25 -5.78
C ASN A 238 -4.82 -0.24 -5.69
N GLN A 239 -5.48 -0.12 -4.54
CA GLN A 239 -6.89 -0.51 -4.41
C GLN A 239 -7.80 0.37 -5.27
N VAL A 240 -7.60 1.70 -5.25
CA VAL A 240 -8.37 2.64 -6.08
C VAL A 240 -8.18 2.31 -7.55
N ILE A 241 -6.93 2.22 -8.01
CA ILE A 241 -6.56 1.87 -9.38
C ILE A 241 -7.29 0.61 -9.84
N LEU A 242 -7.17 -0.49 -9.09
CA LEU A 242 -7.75 -1.78 -9.48
C LEU A 242 -9.28 -1.66 -9.63
N THR A 243 -9.95 -0.90 -8.77
CA THR A 243 -11.40 -0.77 -8.84
C THR A 243 -11.87 0.15 -9.96
N GLU A 244 -11.20 1.29 -10.17
CA GLU A 244 -11.58 2.27 -11.18
C GLU A 244 -11.35 1.77 -12.60
N THR A 245 -10.30 0.96 -12.79
CA THR A 245 -10.02 0.30 -14.07
C THR A 245 -10.82 -0.99 -14.27
N GLY A 246 -11.66 -1.39 -13.30
CA GLY A 246 -12.53 -2.55 -13.42
C GLY A 246 -11.82 -3.91 -13.34
N ALA A 247 -10.76 -4.02 -12.52
CA ALA A 247 -10.03 -5.28 -12.34
C ALA A 247 -10.94 -6.41 -11.81
N PRO A 248 -10.95 -7.58 -12.45
CA PRO A 248 -11.83 -8.70 -12.11
C PRO A 248 -11.24 -9.54 -10.96
N LEU A 249 -11.22 -8.97 -9.75
CA LEU A 249 -10.64 -9.62 -8.58
C LEU A 249 -11.58 -10.66 -7.95
N LEU A 250 -11.13 -11.91 -7.91
CA LEU A 250 -11.70 -13.01 -7.14
C LEU A 250 -10.85 -13.28 -5.90
N GLN A 251 -11.49 -13.25 -4.73
CA GLN A 251 -10.85 -13.60 -3.46
C GLN A 251 -10.67 -15.11 -3.34
N ALA A 252 -9.48 -15.58 -3.67
CA ALA A 252 -9.12 -16.99 -3.70
C ALA A 252 -7.66 -17.22 -3.32
N THR A 253 -7.40 -18.35 -2.68
CA THR A 253 -6.04 -18.87 -2.46
C THR A 253 -5.72 -19.89 -3.54
N VAL A 254 -4.69 -19.66 -4.34
CA VAL A 254 -4.20 -20.68 -5.28
C VAL A 254 -3.43 -21.74 -4.48
N LEU A 255 -3.80 -22.99 -4.69
CA LEU A 255 -3.18 -24.15 -4.04
C LEU A 255 -2.15 -24.83 -4.94
N LYS A 256 -2.42 -24.87 -6.25
CA LYS A 256 -1.56 -25.51 -7.26
C LYS A 256 -1.73 -24.87 -8.63
N ILE A 257 -0.66 -24.92 -9.42
CA ILE A 257 -0.65 -24.72 -10.86
C ILE A 257 -0.34 -26.07 -11.50
N GLU A 258 -1.27 -26.58 -12.31
CA GLU A 258 -1.21 -27.91 -12.91
C GLU A 258 -1.14 -27.81 -14.44
N LYS A 259 -0.46 -28.77 -15.07
CA LYS A 259 -0.29 -28.84 -16.54
C LYS A 259 -1.19 -29.90 -17.16
N GLN A 260 -1.76 -29.59 -18.33
CA GLN A 260 -2.63 -30.52 -19.05
C GLN A 260 -1.99 -31.89 -19.28
N GLU A 261 -0.71 -31.93 -19.66
CA GLU A 261 0.01 -33.17 -19.99
C GLU A 261 0.13 -34.17 -18.83
N HIS A 262 0.01 -33.70 -17.57
CA HIS A 262 0.06 -34.55 -16.38
C HIS A 262 -1.31 -35.02 -15.88
N HIS A 263 -2.39 -34.41 -16.39
CA HIS A 263 -3.77 -34.59 -15.88
C HIS A 263 -4.75 -34.93 -17.01
N ALA A 264 -4.28 -35.61 -18.07
CA ALA A 264 -5.09 -35.89 -19.26
C ALA A 264 -6.38 -36.68 -18.98
N SER A 265 -6.44 -37.44 -17.88
CA SER A 265 -7.62 -38.24 -17.50
C SER A 265 -8.78 -37.42 -16.94
N ASP A 266 -8.51 -36.26 -16.34
CA ASP A 266 -9.49 -35.40 -15.66
C ASP A 266 -9.49 -33.96 -16.18
N TRP A 267 -8.79 -33.71 -17.30
CA TRP A 267 -8.77 -32.43 -17.98
C TRP A 267 -10.00 -32.24 -18.86
N THR A 268 -10.72 -31.13 -18.68
CA THR A 268 -12.00 -30.88 -19.38
C THR A 268 -11.96 -29.68 -20.33
N SER A 269 -10.81 -29.02 -20.49
CA SER A 269 -10.64 -27.79 -21.26
C SER A 269 -9.56 -27.93 -22.33
N THR A 270 -9.56 -27.05 -23.34
CA THR A 270 -8.46 -26.91 -24.30
C THR A 270 -7.29 -26.07 -23.76
N SER A 271 -7.44 -25.46 -22.60
CA SER A 271 -6.42 -24.64 -21.96
C SER A 271 -5.21 -25.45 -21.51
N ALA A 272 -4.01 -24.88 -21.63
CA ALA A 272 -2.75 -25.56 -21.30
C ALA A 272 -2.53 -25.76 -19.79
N TYR A 273 -3.11 -24.88 -18.96
CA TYR A 273 -2.95 -24.89 -17.51
C TYR A 273 -4.29 -24.86 -16.78
N ARG A 274 -4.30 -25.31 -15.53
CA ARG A 274 -5.37 -25.04 -14.58
C ARG A 274 -4.80 -24.67 -13.22
N LEU A 275 -5.49 -23.77 -12.54
CA LEU A 275 -5.20 -23.44 -11.15
C LEU A 275 -6.23 -24.11 -10.26
N VAL A 276 -5.75 -24.83 -9.24
CA VAL A 276 -6.60 -25.31 -8.15
C VAL A 276 -6.70 -24.20 -7.13
N ILE A 277 -7.91 -23.68 -6.91
CA ILE A 277 -8.14 -22.55 -6.01
C ILE A 277 -9.02 -22.94 -4.83
N SER A 278 -8.80 -22.31 -3.68
CA SER A 278 -9.69 -22.35 -2.52
C SER A 278 -10.42 -21.02 -2.40
N THR A 279 -11.75 -21.08 -2.34
CA THR A 279 -12.63 -19.93 -2.13
C THR A 279 -13.53 -20.17 -0.92
N SER A 280 -14.41 -19.21 -0.60
CA SER A 280 -15.48 -19.42 0.38
C SER A 280 -16.47 -20.52 -0.02
N LEU A 281 -16.50 -20.93 -1.29
CA LEU A 281 -17.33 -22.01 -1.83
C LEU A 281 -16.61 -23.37 -1.84
N GLY A 282 -15.42 -23.46 -1.24
CA GLY A 282 -14.57 -24.64 -1.28
C GLY A 282 -13.57 -24.61 -2.43
N LYS A 283 -13.09 -25.80 -2.82
CA LYS A 283 -12.09 -25.96 -3.88
C LYS A 283 -12.76 -25.90 -5.26
N LYS A 284 -12.16 -25.14 -6.18
CA LYS A 284 -12.62 -24.94 -7.57
C LYS A 284 -11.43 -24.96 -8.53
N LEU A 285 -11.71 -25.08 -9.81
CA LEU A 285 -10.68 -25.05 -10.88
C LEU A 285 -10.84 -23.79 -11.76
N VAL A 286 -9.70 -23.24 -12.18
CA VAL A 286 -9.65 -22.16 -13.18
C VAL A 286 -8.74 -22.61 -14.31
N TYR A 287 -9.31 -22.90 -15.48
CA TYR A 287 -8.54 -23.21 -16.69
C TYR A 287 -8.05 -21.93 -17.37
N THR A 288 -6.80 -21.93 -17.84
CA THR A 288 -6.17 -20.77 -18.48
C THR A 288 -5.00 -21.15 -19.38
N ASN A 289 -4.66 -20.23 -20.29
CA ASN A 289 -3.51 -20.36 -21.19
C ASN A 289 -2.29 -19.59 -20.70
N GLU A 290 -2.48 -18.52 -19.95
CA GLU A 290 -1.39 -17.71 -19.42
C GLU A 290 -1.59 -17.35 -17.95
N ILE A 291 -0.49 -17.32 -17.20
CA ILE A 291 -0.46 -17.03 -15.77
C ILE A 291 0.68 -16.05 -15.47
N ASP A 292 0.33 -14.92 -14.87
CA ASP A 292 1.25 -13.91 -14.35
C ASP A 292 1.28 -13.97 -12.81
N VAL A 293 2.36 -14.53 -12.24
CA VAL A 293 2.53 -14.75 -10.80
C VAL A 293 3.21 -13.55 -10.12
N CYS A 294 2.49 -12.93 -9.18
CA CYS A 294 2.77 -11.63 -8.58
C CYS A 294 2.56 -11.58 -7.05
N THR A 295 2.67 -12.72 -6.36
CA THR A 295 2.18 -12.93 -4.98
C THR A 295 3.07 -12.43 -3.85
N GLY A 296 4.27 -11.94 -4.14
CA GLY A 296 5.26 -11.65 -3.10
C GLY A 296 6.13 -12.87 -2.72
N LEU A 297 6.92 -12.74 -1.65
CA LEU A 297 7.93 -13.72 -1.21
C LEU A 297 7.38 -14.86 -0.34
N GLY A 298 6.09 -14.83 0.03
CA GLY A 298 5.52 -15.74 1.01
C GLY A 298 5.56 -15.20 2.44
N PRO A 299 5.11 -16.00 3.43
CA PRO A 299 5.12 -15.62 4.85
C PRO A 299 6.55 -15.63 5.42
N ALA A 300 6.76 -15.02 6.58
CA ALA A 300 8.06 -15.02 7.22
C ALA A 300 8.45 -16.41 7.78
N LYS A 301 9.75 -16.72 7.79
CA LYS A 301 10.25 -17.98 8.37
C LYS A 301 9.99 -18.01 9.89
N THR A 302 9.32 -19.05 10.36
CA THR A 302 9.07 -19.24 11.78
C THR A 302 10.30 -19.84 12.48
N LEU A 303 10.80 -19.18 13.52
CA LEU A 303 11.87 -19.71 14.40
C LEU A 303 11.34 -20.58 15.55
N ILE A 304 10.02 -20.57 15.74
CA ILE A 304 9.33 -21.18 16.88
C ILE A 304 8.69 -22.49 16.39
N PRO A 305 9.12 -23.66 16.91
CA PRO A 305 8.44 -24.90 16.58
C PRO A 305 6.98 -24.86 17.05
N ASN A 306 6.04 -25.22 16.17
CA ASN A 306 4.58 -25.24 16.43
C ASN A 306 4.15 -26.09 17.65
N ASN A 307 5.05 -26.87 18.23
CA ASN A 307 4.74 -27.86 19.26
C ASN A 307 4.85 -27.33 20.70
N SER A 308 5.19 -26.05 20.92
CA SER A 308 5.22 -25.48 22.28
C SER A 308 4.07 -24.49 22.50
N THR A 309 3.03 -24.95 23.20
CA THR A 309 1.85 -24.14 23.56
C THR A 309 2.21 -22.86 24.30
N ARG A 310 3.30 -22.88 25.08
CA ARG A 310 3.79 -21.71 25.83
C ARG A 310 4.42 -20.63 24.94
N LEU A 311 5.18 -20.99 23.90
CA LEU A 311 5.69 -19.97 22.95
C LEU A 311 4.58 -19.45 22.04
N ALA A 312 3.60 -20.28 21.68
CA ALA A 312 2.45 -19.87 20.88
C ALA A 312 1.58 -18.80 21.57
N GLN A 313 1.50 -18.80 22.90
CA GLN A 313 0.83 -17.73 23.64
C GLN A 313 1.60 -16.39 23.58
N LEU A 314 2.93 -16.43 23.47
CA LEU A 314 3.76 -15.22 23.41
C LEU A 314 3.69 -14.52 22.05
N THR A 315 3.15 -15.18 21.03
CA THR A 315 2.91 -14.59 19.71
C THR A 315 1.54 -13.93 19.60
N GLN A 316 0.80 -13.79 20.71
CA GLN A 316 -0.47 -13.10 20.79
C GLN A 316 -0.33 -11.75 21.49
N TYR A 317 -1.22 -10.81 21.18
CA TYR A 317 -1.24 -9.49 21.79
C TYR A 317 -1.60 -9.59 23.28
N ASP A 318 -0.72 -9.10 24.14
CA ASP A 318 -0.93 -9.03 25.58
C ASP A 318 -1.54 -7.67 25.93
N SER A 319 -2.81 -7.66 26.33
CA SER A 319 -3.54 -6.43 26.65
C SER A 319 -3.03 -5.71 27.90
N GLU A 320 -2.41 -6.43 28.83
CA GLU A 320 -1.85 -5.84 30.06
C GLU A 320 -0.51 -5.14 29.76
N LYS A 321 0.31 -5.75 28.91
CA LYS A 321 1.59 -5.17 28.47
C LYS A 321 1.44 -4.13 27.36
N GLY A 322 0.42 -4.29 26.51
CA GLY A 322 0.17 -3.46 25.33
C GLY A 322 1.12 -3.78 24.16
N PHE A 323 1.50 -5.05 23.99
CA PHE A 323 2.33 -5.53 22.88
C PHE A 323 2.34 -7.06 22.76
N ILE A 324 2.84 -7.57 21.64
CA ILE A 324 3.14 -9.00 21.43
C ILE A 324 4.58 -9.29 21.90
N PRO A 325 4.81 -10.11 22.96
CA PRO A 325 6.15 -10.37 23.47
C PRO A 325 7.10 -11.02 22.45
N LEU A 326 6.59 -11.86 21.57
CA LEU A 326 7.37 -12.60 20.58
C LEU A 326 6.74 -12.45 19.19
N ILE A 327 7.34 -11.64 18.32
CA ILE A 327 6.68 -11.20 17.10
C ILE A 327 7.58 -11.32 15.88
N ASP A 328 6.97 -11.67 14.74
CA ASP A 328 7.62 -11.60 13.44
C ASP A 328 7.88 -10.14 13.02
N GLY A 329 9.01 -9.90 12.36
CA GLY A 329 9.41 -8.56 11.92
C GLY A 329 8.45 -7.90 10.93
N ASN A 330 7.86 -8.65 9.99
CA ASN A 330 6.84 -8.10 9.09
C ASN A 330 5.58 -7.75 9.88
N GLN A 331 5.11 -8.62 10.78
CA GLN A 331 3.96 -8.31 11.64
C GLN A 331 4.22 -7.06 12.50
N TYR A 332 5.43 -6.91 13.04
CA TYR A 332 5.81 -5.74 13.84
C TYR A 332 5.74 -4.43 13.06
N ILE A 333 6.28 -4.38 11.84
CA ILE A 333 6.28 -3.14 11.04
C ILE A 333 4.91 -2.87 10.40
N LEU A 334 4.13 -3.91 10.12
CA LEU A 334 2.82 -3.85 9.45
C LEU A 334 1.64 -3.85 10.43
N THR A 335 1.81 -3.45 11.70
CA THR A 335 0.70 -3.28 12.65
C THR A 335 0.92 -2.07 13.56
N ASP A 336 -0.15 -1.48 14.10
CA ASP A 336 -0.09 -0.35 15.06
C ASP A 336 -0.21 -0.81 16.53
N GLU A 337 -0.49 -2.10 16.75
CA GLU A 337 -0.67 -2.70 18.07
C GLU A 337 0.51 -2.38 19.01
N GLU A 338 1.71 -2.33 18.44
CA GLU A 338 2.97 -2.12 19.14
C GLU A 338 3.25 -0.68 19.57
N GLU A 339 2.51 0.28 18.99
CA GLU A 339 2.69 1.73 19.20
C GLU A 339 1.80 2.26 20.34
N ARG A 340 0.86 1.45 20.83
CA ARG A 340 -0.18 1.86 21.79
C ARG A 340 0.32 1.98 23.22
N SER A 341 1.41 1.31 23.58
CA SER A 341 1.91 1.32 24.95
C SER A 341 2.71 2.61 25.26
N PRO A 342 2.33 3.38 26.28
CA PRO A 342 3.10 4.55 26.69
C PRO A 342 4.41 4.17 27.39
N LYS A 343 4.57 2.92 27.84
CA LYS A 343 5.74 2.45 28.57
C LYS A 343 6.91 2.14 27.62
N SER A 344 8.11 2.50 28.04
CA SER A 344 9.35 2.09 27.37
C SER A 344 9.60 0.60 27.62
N LYS A 345 10.17 -0.07 26.62
CA LYS A 345 10.45 -1.51 26.61
C LYS A 345 11.93 -1.76 26.30
N THR A 346 12.42 -2.94 26.68
CA THR A 346 13.67 -3.51 26.17
C THR A 346 13.34 -4.45 25.02
N ILE A 347 13.78 -4.09 23.81
CA ILE A 347 13.48 -4.81 22.58
C ILE A 347 14.77 -5.42 22.05
N VAL A 348 14.72 -6.73 21.77
CA VAL A 348 15.79 -7.43 21.06
C VAL A 348 15.29 -7.81 19.66
N ILE A 349 16.01 -7.37 18.64
CA ILE A 349 15.72 -7.69 17.24
C ILE A 349 16.73 -8.74 16.77
N TYR A 350 16.25 -9.81 16.15
CA TYR A 350 17.10 -10.84 15.57
C TYR A 350 16.92 -10.95 14.06
N GLY A 351 17.96 -10.62 13.30
CA GLY A 351 17.93 -10.66 11.84
C GLY A 351 18.87 -9.64 11.21
N GLY A 352 19.39 -9.93 10.02
CA GLY A 352 20.39 -9.08 9.35
C GLY A 352 19.89 -8.32 8.12
N GLY A 353 18.60 -8.40 7.81
CA GLY A 353 18.01 -7.88 6.56
C GLY A 353 17.38 -6.49 6.71
N GLY A 354 16.86 -5.94 5.59
CA GLY A 354 16.19 -4.64 5.56
C GLY A 354 14.97 -4.54 6.48
N THR A 355 14.19 -5.61 6.62
CA THR A 355 13.07 -5.69 7.59
C THR A 355 13.55 -5.50 9.02
N ALA A 356 14.68 -6.11 9.41
CA ALA A 356 15.25 -5.93 10.75
C ALA A 356 15.68 -4.48 11.02
N ALA A 357 16.23 -3.81 10.00
CA ALA A 357 16.55 -2.38 10.07
C ALA A 357 15.29 -1.51 10.25
N ALA A 358 14.19 -1.87 9.57
CA ALA A 358 12.90 -1.22 9.75
C ALA A 358 12.32 -1.45 11.15
N CYS A 359 12.38 -2.68 11.67
CA CYS A 359 12.00 -2.98 13.05
C CYS A 359 12.83 -2.15 14.05
N TYR A 360 14.14 -1.99 13.82
CA TYR A 360 15.01 -1.20 14.67
C TYR A 360 14.58 0.27 14.67
N ARG A 361 14.34 0.86 13.49
CA ARG A 361 13.85 2.24 13.39
C ARG A 361 12.52 2.46 14.11
N LYS A 362 11.52 1.61 13.81
CA LYS A 362 10.20 1.69 14.43
C LYS A 362 10.27 1.48 15.95
N GLY A 363 11.05 0.50 16.41
CA GLY A 363 11.26 0.25 17.82
C GLY A 363 11.96 1.40 18.53
N PHE A 364 12.96 2.02 17.89
CA PHE A 364 13.69 3.15 18.45
C PHE A 364 12.76 4.36 18.67
N PHE A 365 11.98 4.77 17.67
CA PHE A 365 11.09 5.93 17.79
C PHE A 365 9.73 5.60 18.46
N GLY A 366 9.34 4.32 18.49
CA GLY A 366 8.02 3.87 18.94
C GLY A 366 6.91 3.98 17.90
N HIS A 367 7.20 4.55 16.74
CA HIS A 367 6.33 4.69 15.56
C HIS A 367 7.21 4.83 14.31
N ASP A 368 6.64 4.74 13.11
CA ASP A 368 7.41 4.95 11.86
C ASP A 368 6.98 6.18 11.05
N VAL A 369 5.95 6.89 11.52
CA VAL A 369 5.44 8.11 10.86
C VAL A 369 6.48 9.23 10.86
N ARG A 370 6.90 9.65 9.66
CA ARG A 370 7.78 10.83 9.43
C ARG A 370 9.13 10.76 10.15
N THR A 371 9.67 9.56 10.34
CA THR A 371 10.95 9.36 11.05
C THR A 371 12.15 9.31 10.10
N GLU A 372 11.94 9.32 8.79
CA GLU A 372 12.96 9.10 7.75
C GLU A 372 14.12 10.09 7.76
N SER A 373 13.87 11.31 8.25
CA SER A 373 14.86 12.38 8.36
C SER A 373 15.23 12.72 9.80
N VAL A 374 14.66 12.02 10.79
CA VAL A 374 14.87 12.31 12.21
C VAL A 374 16.15 11.63 12.68
N PRO A 375 17.10 12.35 13.29
CA PRO A 375 18.30 11.74 13.90
C PRO A 375 17.94 10.76 15.03
N MET A 376 18.66 9.65 15.13
CA MET A 376 18.47 8.64 16.17
C MET A 376 19.25 8.98 17.46
N GLU A 377 18.83 10.06 18.12
CA GLU A 377 19.43 10.57 19.36
C GLU A 377 18.63 10.12 20.59
N GLU A 378 19.25 10.19 21.78
CA GLU A 378 18.63 9.74 23.05
C GLU A 378 17.28 10.40 23.34
N ASN A 379 17.13 11.69 23.01
CA ASN A 379 15.87 12.43 23.16
C ASN A 379 14.73 11.89 22.27
N GLY A 380 15.05 11.21 21.17
CA GLY A 380 14.10 10.58 20.26
C GLY A 380 13.84 9.10 20.56
N GLN A 381 14.51 8.53 21.58
CA GLN A 381 14.45 7.11 21.88
C GLN A 381 13.25 6.77 22.78
N LYS A 382 12.32 5.97 22.26
CA LYS A 382 11.20 5.40 23.00
C LYS A 382 11.59 4.14 23.78
N ASN A 383 12.36 3.25 23.16
CA ASN A 383 12.67 1.92 23.69
C ASN A 383 14.18 1.66 23.76
N LYS A 384 14.61 0.83 24.71
CA LYS A 384 15.97 0.29 24.75
C LYS A 384 16.10 -0.77 23.68
N MET A 385 17.07 -0.63 22.79
CA MET A 385 17.21 -1.48 21.61
C MET A 385 18.48 -2.32 21.71
N LEU A 386 18.39 -3.57 21.26
CA LEU A 386 19.54 -4.40 20.91
C LEU A 386 19.25 -5.13 19.61
N TRP A 387 20.14 -4.99 18.64
CA TRP A 387 20.00 -5.61 17.32
C TRP A 387 21.08 -6.68 17.13
N VAL A 388 20.62 -7.92 17.06
CA VAL A 388 21.44 -9.13 16.98
C VAL A 388 21.32 -9.76 15.60
N ALA A 389 22.45 -10.13 14.98
CA ALA A 389 22.44 -10.86 13.72
C ALA A 389 23.67 -11.76 13.57
N LYS A 390 23.56 -12.78 12.71
CA LYS A 390 24.74 -13.54 12.25
C LYS A 390 25.64 -12.71 11.32
N GLN A 391 25.03 -11.76 10.62
CA GLN A 391 25.68 -10.86 9.65
C GLN A 391 24.76 -9.67 9.38
N PHE A 392 25.33 -8.47 9.18
CA PHE A 392 24.55 -7.26 8.85
C PHE A 392 24.68 -6.82 7.38
N ASN A 393 25.56 -7.44 6.60
CA ASN A 393 25.77 -7.10 5.19
C ASN A 393 24.54 -7.36 4.29
N LYS A 394 23.57 -8.15 4.77
CA LYS A 394 22.29 -8.42 4.08
C LYS A 394 21.27 -7.29 4.23
N ALA A 395 21.52 -6.28 5.06
CA ALA A 395 20.55 -5.22 5.31
C ALA A 395 20.32 -4.35 4.08
N GLY A 396 21.32 -4.27 3.19
CA GLY A 396 21.33 -3.42 2.01
C GLY A 396 22.08 -2.12 2.23
N THR A 397 22.16 -1.30 1.18
CA THR A 397 22.94 -0.05 1.17
C THR A 397 22.05 1.19 1.03
N GLY A 398 20.75 1.03 1.27
CA GLY A 398 19.79 2.13 1.25
C GLY A 398 19.97 3.09 2.42
N LYS A 399 19.52 4.34 2.26
CA LYS A 399 19.76 5.41 3.24
C LYS A 399 19.14 5.09 4.61
N LEU A 400 17.91 4.61 4.65
CA LEU A 400 17.22 4.30 5.92
C LEU A 400 17.92 3.16 6.66
N VAL A 401 18.38 2.15 5.93
CA VAL A 401 19.10 1.00 6.49
C VAL A 401 20.47 1.41 7.01
N THR A 402 21.23 2.13 6.18
CA THR A 402 22.57 2.60 6.56
C THR A 402 22.53 3.56 7.74
N HIS A 403 21.51 4.42 7.83
CA HIS A 403 21.26 5.26 8.98
C HIS A 403 21.01 4.42 10.24
N ALA A 404 20.10 3.45 10.20
CA ALA A 404 19.82 2.55 11.32
C ALA A 404 21.05 1.78 11.79
N LEU A 405 21.81 1.18 10.86
CA LEU A 405 23.03 0.44 11.18
C LEU A 405 24.11 1.35 11.79
N LYS A 406 24.30 2.54 11.23
CA LYS A 406 25.29 3.49 11.73
C LYS A 406 24.93 3.93 13.15
N SER A 407 23.69 4.32 13.38
CA SER A 407 23.22 4.75 14.70
C SER A 407 23.28 3.62 15.72
N ALA A 408 22.84 2.41 15.38
CA ALA A 408 22.94 1.26 16.27
C ALA A 408 24.41 0.95 16.64
N LYS A 409 25.34 1.10 15.68
CA LYS A 409 26.77 0.91 15.91
C LYS A 409 27.36 1.98 16.83
N GLU A 410 27.05 3.26 16.59
CA GLU A 410 27.53 4.38 17.40
C GLU A 410 27.03 4.33 18.86
N ARG A 411 25.97 3.55 19.10
CA ARG A 411 25.33 3.37 20.41
C ARG A 411 25.64 2.03 21.08
N ASP A 412 26.53 1.22 20.50
CA ASP A 412 26.87 -0.12 20.98
C ASP A 412 25.65 -1.06 21.11
N GLU A 413 24.66 -0.89 20.24
CA GLU A 413 23.42 -1.68 20.20
C GLU A 413 23.47 -2.82 19.16
N LEU A 414 24.62 -3.06 18.51
CA LEU A 414 24.82 -4.16 17.57
C LEU A 414 25.54 -5.34 18.21
N LEU A 415 25.07 -6.56 17.91
CA LEU A 415 25.67 -7.79 18.40
C LEU A 415 25.73 -8.87 17.31
N TYR A 416 26.94 -9.42 17.09
CA TYR A 416 27.17 -10.53 16.16
C TYR A 416 27.01 -11.87 16.87
N ALA A 417 25.81 -12.45 16.79
CA ALA A 417 25.49 -13.69 17.48
C ALA A 417 24.38 -14.50 16.81
N GLU A 418 24.34 -15.79 17.14
CA GLU A 418 23.31 -16.74 16.73
C GLU A 418 22.38 -17.07 17.90
N LEU A 419 21.07 -17.02 17.67
CA LEU A 419 20.08 -17.39 18.69
C LEU A 419 20.14 -18.90 18.96
N ILE A 420 20.24 -19.27 20.24
CA ILE A 420 20.24 -20.66 20.71
C ILE A 420 18.86 -21.01 21.30
N GLN A 421 18.35 -20.17 22.20
CA GLN A 421 17.16 -20.51 22.99
C GLN A 421 16.39 -19.26 23.41
N ILE A 422 15.07 -19.41 23.48
CA ILE A 422 14.12 -18.44 24.04
C ILE A 422 13.46 -19.08 25.26
N THR A 423 13.54 -18.44 26.43
CA THR A 423 12.93 -18.93 27.67
C THR A 423 12.04 -17.85 28.30
N PRO A 424 10.71 -18.01 28.34
CA PRO A 424 9.83 -17.08 29.05
C PRO A 424 10.00 -17.19 30.56
N LYS A 425 10.02 -16.05 31.25
CA LYS A 425 10.10 -15.94 32.70
C LYS A 425 8.72 -15.70 33.32
N LEU A 426 8.62 -15.90 34.63
CA LEU A 426 7.36 -15.73 35.39
C LEU A 426 6.95 -14.26 35.54
N ASP A 427 7.92 -13.34 35.51
CA ASP A 427 7.71 -11.89 35.53
C ASP A 427 7.25 -11.32 34.19
N GLY A 428 7.07 -12.17 33.17
CA GLY A 428 6.62 -11.79 31.84
C GLY A 428 7.75 -11.37 30.89
N THR A 429 9.02 -11.39 31.32
CA THR A 429 10.18 -11.12 30.45
C THR A 429 10.60 -12.36 29.66
N LEU A 430 11.38 -12.14 28.59
CA LEU A 430 11.99 -13.18 27.78
C LEU A 430 13.49 -13.24 28.07
N PHE A 431 14.01 -14.44 28.33
CA PHE A 431 15.43 -14.69 28.48
C PHE A 431 15.95 -15.40 27.22
N LEU A 432 16.81 -14.70 26.50
CA LEU A 432 17.37 -15.10 25.21
C LEU A 432 18.82 -15.54 25.40
N GLN A 433 19.18 -16.70 24.86
CA GLN A 433 20.56 -17.17 24.82
C GLN A 433 21.11 -17.08 23.41
N PHE A 434 22.30 -16.49 23.27
CA PHE A 434 22.98 -16.34 22.00
C PHE A 434 24.41 -16.88 22.06
N LYS A 435 24.90 -17.38 20.93
CA LYS A 435 26.28 -17.77 20.72
C LYS A 435 27.01 -16.67 19.94
N THR A 436 28.06 -16.08 20.51
CA THR A 436 28.82 -15.03 19.82
C THR A 436 29.58 -15.59 18.62
N MET A 437 29.65 -14.79 17.55
CA MET A 437 30.27 -15.19 16.27
C MET A 437 31.62 -14.49 16.02
N ASP A 438 31.90 -13.38 16.69
CA ASP A 438 33.04 -12.48 16.40
C ASP A 438 34.37 -12.84 17.10
N THR A 439 34.45 -13.96 17.83
CA THR A 439 35.65 -14.34 18.58
C THR A 439 36.05 -15.80 18.37
N THR A 440 37.36 -16.08 18.35
CA THR A 440 37.93 -17.44 18.38
C THR A 440 37.41 -18.26 19.57
N ASP A 441 36.99 -17.59 20.65
CA ASP A 441 36.21 -18.15 21.75
C ASP A 441 34.73 -17.84 21.57
N GLN A 442 33.97 -18.79 21.01
CA GLN A 442 32.51 -18.69 20.93
C GLN A 442 31.93 -18.77 22.35
N LYS A 443 31.37 -17.67 22.85
CA LYS A 443 30.78 -17.59 24.20
C LYS A 443 29.27 -17.58 24.11
N ILE A 444 28.63 -18.21 25.09
CA ILE A 444 27.19 -18.10 25.28
C ILE A 444 26.93 -16.87 26.14
N ILE A 445 26.14 -15.94 25.62
CA ILE A 445 25.67 -14.75 26.31
C ILE A 445 24.17 -14.85 26.50
N SER A 446 23.68 -14.25 27.59
CA SER A 446 22.26 -14.23 27.90
C SER A 446 21.75 -12.80 28.02
N ILE A 447 20.60 -12.53 27.41
CA ILE A 447 19.98 -11.21 27.34
C ILE A 447 18.54 -11.34 27.82
N SER A 448 18.13 -10.45 28.73
CA SER A 448 16.73 -10.31 29.13
C SER A 448 16.07 -9.18 28.35
N CYS A 449 14.86 -9.40 27.86
CA CYS A 449 14.09 -8.38 27.16
C CYS A 449 12.59 -8.50 27.44
N ASP A 450 11.87 -7.41 27.21
CA ASP A 450 10.41 -7.41 27.27
C ASP A 450 9.82 -7.99 25.98
N GLN A 451 10.44 -7.66 24.84
CA GLN A 451 9.97 -8.04 23.52
C GLN A 451 11.10 -8.58 22.63
N PHE A 452 10.85 -9.68 21.94
CA PHE A 452 11.73 -10.27 20.95
C PHE A 452 11.10 -10.23 19.56
N ILE A 453 11.79 -9.57 18.63
CA ILE A 453 11.35 -9.43 17.24
C ILE A 453 12.27 -10.28 16.37
N TYR A 454 11.74 -11.26 15.64
CA TYR A 454 12.54 -12.07 14.72
C TYR A 454 12.26 -11.72 13.26
N SER A 455 13.32 -11.51 12.49
CA SER A 455 13.27 -11.09 11.08
C SER A 455 14.34 -11.84 10.28
N VAL A 456 14.09 -13.13 10.06
CA VAL A 456 15.07 -14.08 9.50
C VAL A 456 14.82 -14.48 8.04
N GLY A 457 14.00 -13.70 7.33
CA GLY A 457 13.66 -13.93 5.92
C GLY A 457 12.27 -14.55 5.72
N GLN A 458 11.94 -14.86 4.46
CA GLN A 458 10.63 -15.38 4.05
C GLN A 458 10.71 -16.88 3.69
N ASP A 459 9.62 -17.60 3.91
CA ASP A 459 9.45 -19.01 3.58
C ASP A 459 8.93 -19.17 2.14
N ASP A 460 9.78 -19.72 1.27
CA ASP A 460 9.48 -19.98 -0.14
C ASP A 460 8.79 -21.32 -0.38
N ASN A 461 8.65 -22.18 0.64
CA ASN A 461 8.06 -23.51 0.49
C ASN A 461 6.63 -23.48 -0.07
N LEU A 462 5.82 -22.49 0.33
CA LEU A 462 4.46 -22.37 -0.16
C LEU A 462 4.44 -22.13 -1.68
N MET A 463 5.27 -21.22 -2.18
CA MET A 463 5.32 -20.94 -3.62
C MET A 463 5.84 -22.15 -4.39
N ARG A 464 6.89 -22.81 -3.88
CA ARG A 464 7.42 -24.05 -4.47
C ARG A 464 6.37 -25.16 -4.54
N GLN A 465 5.53 -25.29 -3.50
CA GLN A 465 4.41 -26.23 -3.51
C GLN A 465 3.36 -25.89 -4.58
N ILE A 466 3.01 -24.60 -4.70
CA ILE A 466 2.04 -24.15 -5.72
C ILE A 466 2.56 -24.43 -7.12
N CYS A 467 3.84 -24.20 -7.39
CA CYS A 467 4.46 -24.38 -8.70
C CYS A 467 5.16 -25.74 -8.89
N HIS A 468 4.92 -26.73 -8.02
CA HIS A 468 5.69 -27.97 -7.99
C HIS A 468 5.73 -28.69 -9.34
N GLU A 469 4.61 -28.77 -10.05
CA GLU A 469 4.52 -29.44 -11.36
C GLU A 469 5.27 -28.72 -12.49
N ILE A 470 5.56 -27.43 -12.32
CA ILE A 470 6.21 -26.61 -13.32
C ILE A 470 7.62 -26.18 -12.90
N GLU A 471 8.04 -26.47 -11.67
CA GLU A 471 9.28 -25.95 -11.07
C GLU A 471 10.52 -26.29 -11.90
N THR A 472 10.58 -27.48 -12.49
CA THR A 472 11.70 -27.94 -13.32
C THR A 472 11.77 -27.28 -14.70
N ASP A 473 10.69 -26.63 -15.12
CA ASP A 473 10.54 -25.97 -16.42
C ASP A 473 10.81 -24.45 -16.33
N LEU A 474 11.03 -23.93 -15.13
CA LEU A 474 11.22 -22.49 -14.90
C LEU A 474 12.66 -22.06 -15.14
N ASN A 475 12.83 -21.05 -16.00
CA ASN A 475 14.13 -20.46 -16.34
C ASN A 475 14.09 -18.94 -16.19
N LEU A 476 15.23 -18.32 -15.91
CA LEU A 476 15.34 -16.86 -15.92
C LEU A 476 15.29 -16.36 -17.37
N ASN A 477 14.43 -15.38 -17.63
CA ASN A 477 14.41 -14.66 -18.89
C ASN A 477 15.23 -13.37 -18.78
N PHE A 478 16.00 -13.05 -19.81
CA PHE A 478 16.92 -11.91 -19.83
C PHE A 478 16.71 -11.05 -21.07
N ASP A 479 16.88 -9.74 -20.87
CA ASP A 479 17.26 -8.83 -21.94
C ASP A 479 18.56 -8.14 -21.54
N ASN A 480 19.61 -8.39 -22.31
CA ASN A 480 20.97 -7.98 -21.98
C ASN A 480 21.37 -8.43 -20.56
N LYS A 481 21.66 -7.48 -19.66
CA LYS A 481 22.03 -7.75 -18.26
C LYS A 481 20.84 -7.76 -17.31
N MET A 482 19.65 -7.37 -17.78
CA MET A 482 18.44 -7.28 -16.99
C MET A 482 17.72 -8.62 -16.99
N VAL A 483 17.58 -9.24 -15.82
CA VAL A 483 16.60 -10.31 -15.64
C VAL A 483 15.21 -9.69 -15.73
N LEU A 484 14.35 -10.21 -16.60
CA LEU A 484 12.99 -9.72 -16.82
C LEU A 484 12.00 -10.41 -15.89
N ASN A 485 12.08 -11.74 -15.80
CA ASN A 485 11.19 -12.57 -15.02
C ASN A 485 11.82 -13.97 -14.83
N VAL A 486 11.08 -14.87 -14.18
CA VAL A 486 11.30 -16.31 -14.27
C VAL A 486 10.08 -16.90 -14.98
N GLU A 487 10.26 -17.74 -15.99
CA GLU A 487 9.13 -18.23 -16.80
C GLU A 487 9.30 -19.68 -17.26
N SER A 488 8.17 -20.32 -17.61
CA SER A 488 8.15 -21.66 -18.20
C SER A 488 8.72 -21.68 -19.62
N SER A 489 9.16 -22.83 -20.12
CA SER A 489 9.74 -22.96 -21.48
C SER A 489 8.82 -22.50 -22.62
N ASN A 490 7.50 -22.57 -22.43
CA ASN A 490 6.51 -22.07 -23.39
C ASN A 490 6.11 -20.60 -23.15
N HIS A 491 6.75 -19.92 -22.19
CA HIS A 491 6.48 -18.52 -21.81
C HIS A 491 5.07 -18.23 -21.27
N SER A 492 4.26 -19.27 -21.02
CA SER A 492 2.87 -19.12 -20.57
C SER A 492 2.74 -18.80 -19.08
N VAL A 493 3.65 -19.30 -18.24
CA VAL A 493 3.67 -19.00 -16.80
C VAL A 493 4.87 -18.14 -16.48
N ARG A 494 4.63 -16.92 -15.97
CA ARG A 494 5.65 -15.90 -15.75
C ARG A 494 5.59 -15.38 -14.32
N PHE A 495 6.72 -15.40 -13.63
CA PHE A 495 6.88 -14.94 -12.25
C PHE A 495 7.65 -13.64 -12.23
N PHE A 496 7.12 -12.63 -11.54
CA PHE A 496 7.73 -11.30 -11.47
C PHE A 496 8.12 -10.91 -10.05
N GLY A 497 9.18 -10.10 -9.94
CA GLY A 497 9.63 -9.47 -8.71
C GLY A 497 9.84 -10.47 -7.57
N ALA A 498 9.13 -10.25 -6.46
CA ALA A 498 9.20 -11.08 -5.27
C ALA A 498 8.78 -12.53 -5.50
N ALA A 499 7.83 -12.80 -6.41
CA ALA A 499 7.43 -14.17 -6.74
C ALA A 499 8.52 -14.91 -7.53
N ALA A 500 9.21 -14.21 -8.44
CA ALA A 500 10.36 -14.77 -9.17
C ALA A 500 11.50 -15.13 -8.20
N MET A 501 11.74 -14.27 -7.22
CA MET A 501 12.74 -14.51 -6.19
C MET A 501 12.35 -15.68 -5.27
N ALA A 502 11.07 -15.95 -5.04
CA ALA A 502 10.64 -17.12 -4.26
C ALA A 502 10.96 -18.45 -4.97
N VAL A 503 10.88 -18.51 -6.30
CA VAL A 503 11.14 -19.76 -7.05
C VAL A 503 12.61 -19.93 -7.49
N ARG A 504 13.37 -18.83 -7.59
CA ARG A 504 14.78 -18.81 -8.02
C ARG A 504 15.60 -17.77 -7.24
N GLU A 505 15.62 -17.87 -5.91
CA GLU A 505 16.20 -16.84 -5.02
C GLU A 505 17.62 -16.41 -5.43
N LEU A 506 18.57 -17.34 -5.42
CA LEU A 506 19.99 -17.01 -5.61
C LEU A 506 20.28 -16.43 -7.00
N GLU A 507 19.77 -17.06 -8.04
CA GLU A 507 19.98 -16.67 -9.43
C GLU A 507 19.33 -15.32 -9.72
N TYR A 508 18.06 -15.16 -9.34
CA TYR A 508 17.30 -13.93 -9.57
C TYR A 508 17.88 -12.75 -8.79
N MET A 509 18.26 -12.96 -7.52
CA MET A 509 18.91 -11.93 -6.71
C MET A 509 20.24 -11.48 -7.33
N THR A 510 21.08 -12.45 -7.74
CA THR A 510 22.40 -12.16 -8.33
C THR A 510 22.25 -11.38 -9.63
N ALA A 511 21.34 -11.82 -10.50
CA ALA A 511 21.06 -11.16 -11.76
C ALA A 511 20.50 -9.74 -11.55
N THR A 512 19.52 -9.58 -10.67
CA THR A 512 18.91 -8.27 -10.37
C THR A 512 19.94 -7.30 -9.80
N TRP A 513 20.80 -7.73 -8.87
CA TRP A 513 21.86 -6.88 -8.35
C TRP A 513 22.89 -6.49 -9.41
N SER A 514 23.28 -7.43 -10.28
CA SER A 514 24.18 -7.17 -11.40
C SER A 514 23.60 -6.08 -12.32
N TRP A 515 22.32 -6.20 -12.66
CA TRP A 515 21.60 -5.21 -13.44
C TRP A 515 21.55 -3.84 -12.77
N LEU A 516 21.08 -3.74 -11.52
CA LEU A 516 20.99 -2.48 -10.77
C LEU A 516 22.34 -1.75 -10.73
N ARG A 517 23.43 -2.49 -10.47
CA ARG A 517 24.80 -1.92 -10.48
C ARG A 517 25.20 -1.43 -11.86
N SER A 518 24.91 -2.20 -12.92
CA SER A 518 25.24 -1.81 -14.29
C SER A 518 24.52 -0.54 -14.76
N GLN A 519 23.35 -0.25 -14.20
CA GLN A 519 22.51 0.91 -14.53
C GLN A 519 22.66 2.08 -13.53
N ASN A 520 23.62 1.98 -12.60
CA ASN A 520 23.86 2.93 -11.51
C ASN A 520 22.62 3.24 -10.67
N ILE A 521 21.75 2.26 -10.49
CA ILE A 521 20.54 2.41 -9.68
C ILE A 521 20.94 2.23 -8.20
N GLY A 522 20.58 3.21 -7.38
CA GLY A 522 21.07 3.35 -6.01
C GLY A 522 20.53 2.33 -5.00
N GLY A 523 21.05 2.37 -3.78
CA GLY A 523 20.85 1.34 -2.74
C GLY A 523 19.47 1.31 -2.07
N ASP A 524 18.58 2.24 -2.38
CA ASP A 524 17.20 2.29 -1.85
C ASP A 524 16.27 1.26 -2.53
N VAL A 525 16.78 0.52 -3.51
CA VAL A 525 16.07 -0.57 -4.20
C VAL A 525 16.89 -1.87 -4.17
N GLY A 526 16.21 -3.00 -4.35
CA GLY A 526 16.86 -4.31 -4.37
C GLY A 526 15.95 -5.42 -4.91
N PRO A 527 16.46 -6.65 -5.03
CA PRO A 527 15.69 -7.79 -5.50
C PRO A 527 14.40 -7.98 -4.69
N GLY A 528 13.29 -8.23 -5.39
CA GLY A 528 11.98 -8.40 -4.78
C GLY A 528 11.30 -7.12 -4.31
N SER A 529 11.94 -5.94 -4.38
CA SER A 529 11.25 -4.67 -4.12
C SER A 529 10.43 -4.22 -5.33
N MET A 530 9.47 -3.32 -5.08
CA MET A 530 8.51 -2.88 -6.10
C MET A 530 9.17 -2.22 -7.33
N PRO A 531 10.11 -1.26 -7.21
CA PRO A 531 10.60 -0.53 -8.38
C PRO A 531 11.33 -1.38 -9.43
N PRO A 532 12.24 -2.31 -9.07
CA PRO A 532 12.82 -3.26 -10.02
C PRO A 532 11.75 -4.06 -10.78
N SER A 533 10.76 -4.59 -10.05
CA SER A 533 9.66 -5.36 -10.65
C SER A 533 8.88 -4.55 -11.69
N ARG A 534 8.59 -3.27 -11.40
CA ARG A 534 7.91 -2.38 -12.35
C ARG A 534 8.73 -2.13 -13.62
N ALA A 535 10.02 -1.85 -13.48
CA ALA A 535 10.92 -1.66 -14.62
C ALA A 535 11.04 -2.95 -15.46
N GLN A 536 11.12 -4.11 -14.80
CA GLN A 536 11.15 -5.44 -15.40
C GLN A 536 9.91 -5.75 -16.22
N ILE A 537 8.72 -5.52 -15.67
CA ILE A 537 7.45 -5.66 -16.38
C ILE A 537 7.40 -4.73 -17.59
N LYS A 538 7.79 -3.45 -17.40
CA LYS A 538 7.77 -2.46 -18.47
C LYS A 538 8.69 -2.87 -19.62
N ARG A 539 9.91 -3.31 -19.33
CA ARG A 539 10.86 -3.78 -20.35
C ARG A 539 10.37 -5.04 -21.04
N TYR A 540 9.87 -6.02 -20.27
CA TYR A 540 9.30 -7.24 -20.81
C TYR A 540 8.14 -6.94 -21.78
N ASN A 541 7.22 -6.06 -21.39
CA ASN A 541 6.08 -5.67 -22.22
C ASN A 541 6.52 -4.93 -23.50
N ALA A 542 7.51 -4.03 -23.41
CA ALA A 542 8.06 -3.33 -24.57
C ALA A 542 8.62 -4.30 -25.62
N LEU A 543 9.37 -5.31 -25.19
CA LEU A 543 9.90 -6.38 -26.06
C LEU A 543 8.80 -7.24 -26.69
N ASN A 544 7.63 -7.33 -26.04
CA ASN A 544 6.45 -8.01 -26.54
C ASN A 544 5.47 -7.08 -27.30
N GLY A 545 5.95 -5.93 -27.77
CA GLY A 545 5.18 -5.04 -28.65
C GLY A 545 4.20 -4.10 -27.93
N ILE A 546 4.30 -3.98 -26.60
CA ILE A 546 3.50 -3.05 -25.80
C ILE A 546 4.43 -1.91 -25.33
N PRO A 547 4.59 -0.83 -26.12
CA PRO A 547 5.55 0.23 -25.79
C PRO A 547 5.06 1.06 -24.59
N PRO A 548 5.98 1.51 -23.72
CA PRO A 548 5.60 2.29 -22.55
C PRO A 548 5.10 3.68 -22.95
N GLN A 549 4.19 4.23 -22.13
CA GLN A 549 3.71 5.60 -22.26
C GLN A 549 4.63 6.61 -21.55
N SER A 550 5.42 6.14 -20.58
CA SER A 550 6.38 6.94 -19.84
C SER A 550 7.57 6.10 -19.37
N ILE A 551 8.66 6.80 -19.05
CA ILE A 551 9.89 6.19 -18.54
C ILE A 551 10.27 6.81 -17.20
N ASN A 552 10.57 5.99 -16.20
CA ASN A 552 11.12 6.44 -14.93
C ASN A 552 12.63 6.66 -15.09
N ALA A 553 13.06 7.91 -15.07
CA ALA A 553 14.45 8.32 -15.26
C ALA A 553 15.40 7.75 -14.21
N ASN A 554 14.91 7.22 -13.08
CA ASN A 554 15.73 6.67 -11.99
C ASN A 554 15.70 5.13 -11.91
N MET A 555 14.85 4.46 -12.67
CA MET A 555 14.67 3.00 -12.58
C MET A 555 14.75 2.26 -13.90
N ASP A 556 14.22 2.84 -14.97
CA ASP A 556 14.17 2.14 -16.26
C ASP A 556 15.57 2.05 -16.89
N THR A 557 15.75 1.01 -17.70
CA THR A 557 17.02 0.70 -18.36
C THR A 557 17.41 1.74 -19.38
N MET A 558 18.73 1.95 -19.54
CA MET A 558 19.29 2.80 -20.59
C MET A 558 18.72 2.47 -21.97
N GLU A 559 18.61 1.19 -22.31
CA GLU A 559 18.10 0.69 -23.58
C GLU A 559 16.66 1.17 -23.82
N LEU A 560 15.78 0.96 -22.83
CA LEU A 560 14.39 1.43 -22.89
C LEU A 560 14.27 2.97 -22.91
N ILE A 561 15.15 3.69 -22.22
CA ILE A 561 15.19 5.17 -22.27
C ILE A 561 15.52 5.63 -23.69
N ILE A 562 16.54 5.03 -24.33
CA ILE A 562 16.95 5.37 -25.69
C ILE A 562 15.80 5.11 -26.66
N GLU A 563 15.23 3.90 -26.65
CA GLU A 563 14.10 3.53 -27.52
C GLU A 563 12.90 4.48 -27.36
N PHE A 564 12.61 4.90 -26.12
CA PHE A 564 11.53 5.83 -25.83
C PHE A 564 11.80 7.24 -26.40
N LEU A 565 13.03 7.73 -26.29
CA LEU A 565 13.43 9.02 -26.85
C LEU A 565 13.44 8.99 -28.39
N GLU A 566 13.91 7.91 -28.99
CA GLU A 566 13.88 7.73 -30.45
C GLU A 566 12.46 7.74 -30.99
N LYS A 567 11.52 7.09 -30.28
CA LYS A 567 10.09 7.14 -30.60
C LYS A 567 9.52 8.56 -30.53
N ALA A 568 10.08 9.41 -29.67
CA ALA A 568 9.71 10.83 -29.59
C ALA A 568 10.32 11.68 -30.73
N GLY A 569 11.12 11.10 -31.62
CA GLY A 569 11.80 11.79 -32.72
C GLY A 569 13.21 12.29 -32.38
N VAL A 570 13.77 11.87 -31.24
CA VAL A 570 15.13 12.25 -30.84
C VAL A 570 16.16 11.40 -31.59
N PRO A 571 17.22 12.00 -32.19
CA PRO A 571 18.29 11.24 -32.83
C PRO A 571 19.00 10.30 -31.85
N HIS A 572 19.33 9.08 -32.30
CA HIS A 572 20.00 8.05 -31.49
C HIS A 572 21.22 8.57 -30.71
N SER A 573 22.09 9.35 -31.36
CA SER A 573 23.30 9.89 -30.72
C SER A 573 22.97 10.81 -29.53
N VAL A 574 21.92 11.64 -29.65
CA VAL A 574 21.48 12.53 -28.57
C VAL A 574 20.81 11.73 -27.45
N ALA A 575 20.01 10.71 -27.80
CA ALA A 575 19.39 9.82 -26.83
C ALA A 575 20.45 9.04 -26.01
N LEU A 576 21.51 8.58 -26.66
CA LEU A 576 22.64 7.90 -26.03
C LEU A 576 23.39 8.84 -25.07
N GLU A 577 23.79 10.03 -25.53
CA GLU A 577 24.50 11.02 -24.70
C GLU A 577 23.67 11.47 -23.48
N PHE A 578 22.36 11.69 -23.67
CA PHE A 578 21.45 11.99 -22.56
C PHE A 578 21.39 10.84 -21.54
N SER A 579 21.31 9.61 -22.03
CA SER A 579 21.19 8.43 -21.18
C SER A 579 22.46 8.19 -20.36
N ASP A 580 23.64 8.38 -20.95
CA ASP A 580 24.93 8.30 -20.25
C ASP A 580 25.03 9.33 -19.12
N ASP A 581 24.68 10.59 -19.40
CA ASP A 581 24.65 11.65 -18.40
C ASP A 581 23.64 11.37 -17.28
N LEU A 582 22.47 10.81 -17.63
CA LEU A 582 21.46 10.41 -16.65
C LEU A 582 21.96 9.28 -15.76
N LEU A 583 22.60 8.26 -16.34
CA LEU A 583 23.23 7.17 -15.59
C LEU A 583 24.32 7.69 -14.64
N PHE A 584 25.10 8.70 -15.06
CA PHE A 584 26.06 9.36 -14.18
C PHE A 584 25.36 10.14 -13.05
N ALA A 585 24.28 10.86 -13.37
CA ALA A 585 23.50 11.62 -12.39
C ALA A 585 22.86 10.72 -11.31
N ARG A 586 22.44 9.49 -11.67
CA ARG A 586 21.89 8.51 -10.71
C ARG A 586 22.87 8.16 -9.59
N LYS A 587 24.19 8.15 -9.85
CA LYS A 587 25.23 7.81 -8.85
C LYS A 587 25.29 8.78 -7.66
N GLN A 588 24.78 9.99 -7.82
CA GLN A 588 24.94 11.05 -6.83
C GLN A 588 24.09 10.85 -5.58
N SER A 589 23.11 9.94 -5.61
CA SER A 589 22.21 9.67 -4.49
C SER A 589 21.71 8.21 -4.51
N PRO A 590 21.54 7.54 -3.36
CA PRO A 590 20.87 6.25 -3.27
C PRO A 590 19.45 6.23 -3.88
N SER A 591 18.82 7.40 -3.98
CA SER A 591 17.47 7.59 -4.52
C SER A 591 17.45 8.04 -6.00
N GLY A 592 18.61 8.11 -6.65
CA GLY A 592 18.75 8.54 -8.05
C GLY A 592 18.84 10.06 -8.26
N ALA A 593 18.74 10.49 -9.51
CA ALA A 593 18.77 11.89 -9.92
C ALA A 593 17.49 12.62 -9.48
N ASN A 594 17.64 13.81 -8.88
CA ASN A 594 16.52 14.65 -8.51
C ASN A 594 15.93 15.41 -9.72
N TYR A 595 14.71 15.93 -9.55
CA TYR A 595 13.99 16.69 -10.58
C TYR A 595 14.81 17.81 -11.23
N LYS A 596 15.54 18.61 -10.44
CA LYS A 596 16.34 19.73 -10.97
C LYS A 596 17.46 19.22 -11.87
N THR A 597 18.12 18.14 -11.48
CA THR A 597 19.17 17.51 -12.29
C THR A 597 18.60 16.96 -13.59
N ILE A 598 17.49 16.21 -13.54
CA ILE A 598 16.83 15.67 -14.75
C ILE A 598 16.44 16.80 -15.70
N LYS A 599 15.84 17.88 -15.17
CA LYS A 599 15.46 19.06 -15.95
C LYS A 599 16.66 19.74 -16.60
N SER A 600 17.78 19.86 -15.90
CA SER A 600 19.02 20.41 -16.46
C SER A 600 19.58 19.53 -17.58
N LEU A 601 19.49 18.20 -17.46
CA LEU A 601 19.90 17.29 -18.53
C LEU A 601 19.01 17.43 -19.78
N LEU A 602 17.69 17.55 -19.61
CA LEU A 602 16.79 17.83 -20.74
C LEU A 602 17.11 19.16 -21.44
N ILE A 603 17.55 20.18 -20.69
CA ILE A 603 18.02 21.46 -21.27
C ILE A 603 19.33 21.25 -22.03
N LYS A 604 20.32 20.60 -21.40
CA LYS A 604 21.65 20.35 -21.98
C LYS A 604 21.56 19.66 -23.35
N HIS A 605 20.68 18.68 -23.46
CA HIS A 605 20.49 17.84 -24.65
C HIS A 605 19.38 18.32 -25.59
N GLN A 606 18.82 19.51 -25.36
CA GLN A 606 17.77 20.11 -26.21
C GLN A 606 16.51 19.23 -26.35
N LEU A 607 16.19 18.45 -25.32
CA LEU A 607 15.06 17.49 -25.34
C LEU A 607 13.73 18.10 -24.87
N ARG A 608 13.72 19.36 -24.42
CA ARG A 608 12.52 19.98 -23.82
C ARG A 608 11.36 20.15 -24.79
N ASP A 609 11.61 20.15 -26.09
CA ASP A 609 10.56 20.28 -27.09
C ASP A 609 9.82 18.95 -27.31
N TYR A 610 10.49 17.83 -27.01
CA TYR A 610 9.98 16.47 -27.20
C TYR A 610 9.48 15.84 -25.90
N ILE A 611 10.11 16.17 -24.77
CA ILE A 611 9.93 15.48 -23.49
C ILE A 611 9.55 16.45 -22.38
N SER A 612 8.59 16.04 -21.55
CA SER A 612 8.26 16.68 -20.26
C SER A 612 8.56 15.75 -19.09
N ILE A 613 8.64 16.34 -17.89
CA ILE A 613 8.77 15.61 -16.63
C ILE A 613 7.42 15.65 -15.91
N GLU A 614 6.89 14.48 -15.58
CA GLU A 614 5.74 14.30 -14.69
C GLU A 614 6.23 13.79 -13.32
N GLY A 615 5.65 14.35 -12.25
CA GLY A 615 6.09 14.11 -10.88
C GLY A 615 7.57 14.42 -10.66
N HIS A 616 8.28 13.56 -9.92
CA HIS A 616 9.69 13.77 -9.56
C HIS A 616 10.73 13.16 -10.52
N GLY A 617 10.30 12.38 -11.52
CA GLY A 617 11.28 11.65 -12.33
C GLY A 617 10.75 10.87 -13.52
N HIS A 618 9.49 11.03 -13.91
CA HIS A 618 8.96 10.35 -15.09
C HIS A 618 9.08 11.23 -16.33
N LEU A 619 9.67 10.68 -17.39
CA LEU A 619 9.76 11.29 -18.71
C LEU A 619 8.54 10.87 -19.52
N ILE A 620 7.84 11.84 -20.09
CA ILE A 620 6.69 11.64 -20.98
C ILE A 620 6.94 12.35 -22.30
N ILE A 621 6.45 11.79 -23.41
CA ILE A 621 6.49 12.44 -24.72
C ILE A 621 5.45 13.56 -24.72
N LYS A 622 5.87 14.77 -25.11
CA LYS A 622 4.96 15.90 -25.26
C LYS A 622 4.03 15.65 -26.43
N LEU A 623 2.74 15.64 -26.14
CA LEU A 623 1.72 15.80 -27.16
C LEU A 623 1.68 17.30 -27.52
N SER A 624 1.56 17.62 -28.81
CA SER A 624 1.73 18.96 -29.39
C SER A 624 0.67 20.01 -28.98
N SER A 625 0.01 19.86 -27.82
CA SER A 625 -1.12 20.70 -27.41
C SER A 625 -1.34 20.83 -25.90
N GLU A 626 -0.31 20.85 -25.06
CA GLU A 626 -0.51 21.15 -23.63
C GLU A 626 0.35 22.31 -23.13
N SER A 627 -0.28 23.49 -23.06
CA SER A 627 0.21 24.63 -22.29
C SER A 627 -0.06 24.39 -20.80
N THR A 628 0.96 23.97 -20.05
CA THR A 628 0.87 23.90 -18.59
C THR A 628 0.97 25.31 -17.99
N ASN A 629 -0.19 25.91 -17.69
CA ASN A 629 -0.30 27.01 -16.73
C ASN A 629 -0.61 26.41 -15.36
N ILE A 630 0.42 26.18 -14.56
CA ILE A 630 0.24 25.87 -13.13
C ILE A 630 0.01 27.21 -12.43
N LYS A 631 -1.24 27.58 -12.19
CA LYS A 631 -1.56 28.67 -11.26
C LYS A 631 -1.26 28.18 -9.86
N GLN A 632 -0.34 28.85 -9.17
CA GLN A 632 -0.30 28.80 -7.70
C GLN A 632 -1.57 29.50 -7.20
N VAL A 633 -2.45 28.76 -6.55
CA VAL A 633 -3.65 29.28 -5.91
C VAL A 633 -3.54 29.05 -4.40
N THR A 634 -3.90 30.08 -3.65
CA THR A 634 -3.87 30.11 -2.18
C THR A 634 -5.00 29.25 -1.63
N PRO A 635 -4.73 28.34 -0.66
CA PRO A 635 -5.73 27.37 -0.20
C PRO A 635 -6.77 28.04 0.71
N LEU A 636 -8.03 28.13 0.23
CA LEU A 636 -9.17 28.65 0.99
C LEU A 636 -9.80 27.64 1.96
N LEU A 637 -9.46 26.34 1.87
CA LEU A 637 -9.98 25.31 2.79
C LEU A 637 -9.14 25.10 4.05
N SER A 638 -8.20 26.01 4.34
CA SER A 638 -7.38 26.01 5.55
C SER A 638 -8.11 26.54 6.79
N TRP A 639 -9.40 26.26 6.97
CA TRP A 639 -10.17 26.65 8.16
C TRP A 639 -9.65 26.01 9.46
N LEU A 640 -8.67 25.10 9.36
CA LEU A 640 -7.87 24.59 10.47
C LEU A 640 -6.72 25.54 10.91
N GLY A 641 -6.55 26.69 10.25
CA GLY A 641 -5.54 27.72 10.53
C GLY A 641 -4.16 27.43 9.93
N GLU A 642 -3.36 28.48 9.71
CA GLU A 642 -1.96 28.38 9.23
C GLU A 642 -1.04 27.62 10.20
N GLU A 643 -1.43 27.53 11.48
CA GLU A 643 -0.65 26.88 12.53
C GLU A 643 -0.84 25.36 12.62
N ARG A 644 -1.91 24.79 12.04
CA ARG A 644 -2.06 23.33 11.93
C ARG A 644 -1.54 22.85 10.58
N ARG A 645 -0.23 22.62 10.55
CA ARG A 645 0.36 21.68 9.59
C ARG A 645 -0.45 20.39 9.65
N THR A 646 -0.99 19.94 8.52
CA THR A 646 -1.56 18.59 8.43
C THR A 646 -0.43 17.60 8.73
N ASN A 647 -0.38 17.10 9.96
CA ASN A 647 0.20 15.79 10.19
C ASN A 647 -0.67 14.84 9.39
N ASP A 648 -0.16 14.35 8.25
CA ASP A 648 -0.91 13.73 7.14
C ASP A 648 -2.07 12.92 7.72
N ALA A 649 -3.23 13.58 7.74
CA ALA A 649 -4.50 13.07 8.20
C ALA A 649 -4.43 12.12 9.43
N SER A 650 -4.56 12.67 10.64
CA SER A 650 -5.34 12.00 11.70
C SER A 650 -6.84 11.95 11.34
N ILE A 651 -7.16 11.71 10.07
CA ILE A 651 -8.52 11.44 9.63
C ILE A 651 -8.83 10.07 10.20
N THR A 652 -9.85 10.02 11.05
CA THR A 652 -10.43 8.79 11.57
C THR A 652 -11.02 8.00 10.41
N VAL A 653 -10.17 7.35 9.61
CA VAL A 653 -10.57 6.35 8.63
C VAL A 653 -11.06 5.17 9.45
N SER A 654 -12.37 5.06 9.60
CA SER A 654 -13.07 3.85 10.04
C SER A 654 -12.43 3.14 11.23
N ASN A 655 -13.05 3.24 12.41
CA ASN A 655 -12.89 2.22 13.44
C ASN A 655 -13.26 0.86 12.82
N ALA A 656 -12.28 0.14 12.26
CA ALA A 656 -12.29 -1.30 12.30
C ALA A 656 -12.26 -1.58 13.79
N THR A 657 -13.45 -1.86 14.34
CA THR A 657 -13.59 -2.39 15.69
C THR A 657 -12.54 -3.48 15.82
N ALA A 658 -11.53 -3.20 16.66
CA ALA A 658 -10.77 -4.25 17.28
C ALA A 658 -11.80 -5.25 17.80
N THR A 659 -11.75 -6.47 17.27
CA THR A 659 -12.57 -7.59 17.73
C THR A 659 -12.43 -7.67 19.24
N GLY A 660 -13.47 -7.25 19.96
CA GLY A 660 -13.39 -7.11 21.42
C GLY A 660 -14.46 -6.25 22.09
N GLN A 661 -15.66 -6.11 21.52
CA GLN A 661 -16.83 -5.72 22.31
C GLN A 661 -17.90 -6.77 22.09
N LYS A 662 -18.10 -7.60 23.13
CA LYS A 662 -19.21 -8.54 23.24
C LYS A 662 -20.52 -7.78 23.02
N GLU A 663 -21.34 -8.32 22.13
CA GLU A 663 -22.77 -8.06 22.07
C GLU A 663 -23.35 -8.29 23.48
N PHE A 664 -23.77 -7.22 24.15
CA PHE A 664 -24.77 -7.32 25.19
C PHE A 664 -26.12 -7.28 24.48
N GLU A 665 -26.63 -8.44 24.10
CA GLU A 665 -28.07 -8.61 23.91
C GLU A 665 -28.72 -8.71 25.29
N GLU A 666 -29.60 -7.75 25.56
CA GLU A 666 -30.58 -7.81 26.64
C GLU A 666 -31.51 -9.00 26.42
N LEU A 667 -31.20 -10.15 27.02
CA LEU A 667 -32.18 -11.17 27.33
C LEU A 667 -32.83 -10.83 28.67
N THR A 668 -34.01 -10.24 28.57
CA THR A 668 -34.98 -10.09 29.65
C THR A 668 -35.44 -11.48 30.12
N VAL A 669 -35.08 -11.89 31.34
CA VAL A 669 -35.83 -12.92 32.09
C VAL A 669 -35.78 -12.63 33.60
N GLY A 670 -36.95 -12.33 34.15
CA GLY A 670 -37.48 -12.89 35.40
C GLY A 670 -36.61 -12.82 36.66
N THR A 671 -36.99 -11.91 37.56
CA THR A 671 -36.72 -11.97 38.99
C THR A 671 -37.27 -13.26 39.61
N GLU A 672 -36.41 -14.11 40.16
CA GLU A 672 -36.60 -14.81 41.46
C GLU A 672 -35.33 -15.60 41.85
N PRO A 673 -34.91 -15.60 43.13
CA PRO A 673 -33.71 -16.30 43.58
C PRO A 673 -34.05 -17.75 44.00
N PRO A 674 -33.28 -18.78 43.58
CA PRO A 674 -33.44 -20.11 44.13
C PRO A 674 -32.68 -20.25 45.45
N THR A 675 -33.44 -20.76 46.41
CA THR A 675 -33.12 -21.11 47.78
C THR A 675 -32.03 -22.19 47.87
N ILE A 676 -31.14 -22.04 48.84
CA ILE A 676 -30.22 -23.08 49.32
C ILE A 676 -31.03 -24.17 50.03
N ALA A 677 -30.86 -25.43 49.65
CA ALA A 677 -31.17 -26.57 50.51
C ALA A 677 -30.18 -27.72 50.30
N LEU A 678 -29.53 -28.07 51.41
CA LEU A 678 -28.71 -29.26 51.67
C LEU A 678 -29.47 -30.57 51.39
N LEU A 679 -28.76 -31.63 50.98
CA LEU A 679 -28.52 -32.87 51.76
C LEU A 679 -28.12 -34.06 50.88
N SER A 680 -27.32 -34.93 51.52
CA SER A 680 -26.83 -36.29 51.19
C SER A 680 -25.82 -36.44 50.06
#